data_AF-A0A849Z4V7-F1
#
_entry.id   AF-A0A849Z4V7-F1
#
_cell.length_a   1.000
_cell.length_b   1.000
_cell.length_c   1.000
_cell.angle_alpha   90.00
_cell.angle_beta   90.00
_cell.angle_gamma   90.00
#
_symmetry.space_group_name_H-M   'P 1'
#
loop_
_entity.id
_entity.type
_entity.pdbx_description
1 polymer ?
#
loop_
_entity_poly.entity_id
_entity_poly.type
_entity_poly.pdbx_seq_one_letter_code
_entity_poly.pdbx_strand_id
1 'polypeptide(L)'
;MKRLLSRRGLAPRTALVTTLVVLPFVVSDVGAAWPPAPDADMSDPSNWPNDPNYGWNEDSDGQWNYFSFMVPNENVRPEETATGMSIDKAWRVTTGDPRIIIAVHDSGIKWDERDLVEAAFINHRELQTHRPNNAGTACAELSAVTYPGDAALRAGFDCNGDGVLTVADYATTLELTPPADEMHPLGDRNRNGVLDAGDLISNFSDGNDDDANGYIDDISGWDFMKDDNDPYDDTRYGHGTGEGRDSTARANDGQGSAGGCNGCRLLAIRVGDSFITDVNDFAQGVLYSTDLGARVIQSALGTVNNNQFTQAALDYAWDKNVLMIASMADENSRHHNMPTVSNHTLPVHAIQFAGEKITKARTFLQYHPCSNYGGQNFLSASGDGCSSEATGQTSGILGLVFSAGLKAGTDLTSSEAMQVLMMSADDIDVPESRAENSVDRWSQPGFDQRFGYGRVNANRAVEMVRDGKIPPEIDIVSPTWFTVLYKDQLTGPVEIKGKIAAKRAVTYDYVVEWAPGVQPLDGAFKPITSQTMIPPDTVVGGDVPIASFDVRSLTELPIPPEQWDIDSKLGENRYTITVRISATAHYGGTIGDVRGELRRTYYVHEDNTLVKGFPIYVGDSFESSPKMADIDGDGVRDLVYGTSGGQMLVLKMTPSGPEAVSGFPYLTRKMDGLNAVPEEAGEPSYLAAPAFATGDLPELGRESITSSAPAVGDLDGDGDNEIVFVSYAGTIYVVDKNGMPLEGWPKRLPRIPSCSLDPMNPVPQPCMSTESRLARGTFAAPVLADMDKDGDLDIVQGAFDGKIYVFDKSGADLPGFPIEVKYDGKFGGEAPPPDRVFTTPAVSDLNGDGIPDIVVGSNQAIGEGGNSGAVYAIDGRGTLAPSPYLPNWPVTMTSLNIFPLVAEGITNAPVIGKFFDTIAAVVHGNASPPLIVPADPGPQPKLNAYPPNLLPQRADATQDGLDPSSAFGPQTKAQQPNTMLPLFSNPALGDMDQDGVPDVLSSGGSLNLAIGLQSATSGTGE
;
A
#
# COMPACT_ATOMS: atom_id res chain seq x y z
N MET A 1 6.56 8.77 -29.50
CA MET A 1 5.94 9.88 -28.75
C MET A 1 5.48 11.11 -29.56
N LYS A 2 5.62 11.18 -30.91
CA LYS A 2 5.05 12.29 -31.72
C LYS A 2 3.53 12.22 -31.99
N ARG A 3 2.76 11.39 -31.27
CA ARG A 3 1.31 11.23 -31.46
C ARG A 3 0.44 11.56 -30.25
N LEU A 4 1.03 12.15 -29.20
CA LEU A 4 0.31 12.64 -28.00
C LEU A 4 -0.04 14.14 -28.08
N LEU A 5 -0.16 14.70 -29.27
CA LEU A 5 -0.48 16.12 -29.47
C LEU A 5 -1.59 16.31 -30.50
N SER A 6 -2.84 16.16 -30.09
CA SER A 6 -3.93 16.95 -30.69
C SER A 6 -5.13 17.15 -29.75
N ARG A 7 -5.17 18.35 -29.18
CA ARG A 7 -6.33 19.24 -28.98
C ARG A 7 -7.62 18.64 -28.41
N ARG A 8 -7.96 19.06 -27.20
CA ARG A 8 -9.33 19.46 -26.84
C ARG A 8 -9.31 20.83 -26.17
N GLY A 9 -9.59 21.87 -26.95
CA GLY A 9 -9.93 23.19 -26.43
C GLY A 9 -11.40 23.21 -26.05
N LEU A 10 -11.69 23.73 -24.86
CA LEU A 10 -13.04 24.02 -24.38
C LEU A 10 -13.73 25.06 -25.26
N ALA A 11 -15.00 24.80 -25.59
CA ALA A 11 -15.98 25.79 -26.03
C ALA A 11 -17.32 25.49 -25.31
N PRO A 12 -18.15 26.52 -25.05
CA PRO A 12 -19.07 26.54 -23.92
C PRO A 12 -20.34 25.70 -24.15
N ARG A 13 -20.87 25.13 -23.06
CA ARG A 13 -22.12 24.38 -23.02
C ARG A 13 -23.31 25.30 -23.39
N THR A 14 -23.84 25.17 -24.59
CA THR A 14 -25.24 25.48 -24.92
C THR A 14 -26.05 24.20 -24.81
N ALA A 15 -27.10 24.24 -23.98
CA ALA A 15 -28.05 23.15 -23.79
C ALA A 15 -28.69 22.72 -25.12
N LEU A 16 -28.46 21.47 -25.51
CA LEU A 16 -29.22 20.81 -26.58
C LEU A 16 -30.06 19.70 -25.92
N VAL A 17 -31.36 19.96 -25.79
CA VAL A 17 -32.36 18.94 -25.48
C VAL A 17 -32.32 17.93 -26.60
N THR A 18 -31.75 16.75 -26.35
CA THR A 18 -31.67 15.67 -27.32
C THR A 18 -32.65 14.59 -26.91
N THR A 19 -33.70 14.45 -27.72
CA THR A 19 -34.75 13.45 -27.62
C THR A 19 -34.15 12.05 -27.59
N LEU A 20 -34.47 11.26 -26.57
CA LEU A 20 -34.12 9.84 -26.46
C LEU A 20 -34.56 9.10 -27.74
N VAL A 21 -33.59 8.55 -28.47
CA VAL A 21 -33.84 7.43 -29.38
C VAL A 21 -33.48 6.18 -28.60
N VAL A 22 -34.51 5.48 -28.13
CA VAL A 22 -34.40 4.15 -27.54
C VAL A 22 -33.94 3.20 -28.63
N LEU A 23 -32.67 2.85 -28.64
CA LEU A 23 -32.15 1.65 -29.32
C LEU A 23 -32.37 0.47 -28.37
N PRO A 24 -32.77 -0.71 -28.88
CA PRO A 24 -32.96 -1.87 -28.03
C PRO A 24 -31.59 -2.36 -27.57
N PHE A 25 -31.23 -2.07 -26.33
CA PHE A 25 -30.30 -2.92 -25.60
C PHE A 25 -30.87 -4.34 -25.65
N VAL A 26 -30.06 -5.31 -26.04
CA VAL A 26 -30.34 -6.69 -25.63
C VAL A 26 -30.01 -6.71 -24.15
N VAL A 27 -30.97 -6.24 -23.34
CA VAL A 27 -31.07 -6.68 -21.95
C VAL A 27 -31.18 -8.20 -22.07
N SER A 28 -30.31 -8.94 -21.38
CA SER A 28 -30.54 -10.36 -21.11
C SER A 28 -31.77 -10.48 -20.20
N ASP A 29 -32.96 -10.19 -20.74
CA ASP A 29 -34.28 -10.21 -20.09
C ASP A 29 -34.80 -11.66 -19.89
N VAL A 30 -33.90 -12.66 -19.97
CA VAL A 30 -34.23 -14.05 -19.68
C VAL A 30 -33.57 -14.38 -18.36
N GLY A 31 -34.35 -14.32 -17.28
CA GLY A 31 -33.89 -14.61 -15.92
C GLY A 31 -33.06 -15.89 -15.90
N ALA A 32 -31.76 -15.71 -15.66
CA ALA A 32 -30.84 -16.81 -15.52
C ALA A 32 -31.22 -17.65 -14.29
N ALA A 33 -30.94 -18.94 -14.35
CA ALA A 33 -31.04 -19.79 -13.17
C ALA A 33 -29.86 -19.45 -12.24
N TRP A 34 -30.03 -18.40 -11.43
CA TRP A 34 -29.03 -17.90 -10.48
C TRP A 34 -29.48 -18.05 -9.03
N PRO A 35 -28.63 -18.51 -8.09
CA PRO A 35 -27.27 -19.00 -8.31
C PRO A 35 -27.24 -20.28 -9.17
N PRO A 36 -26.09 -20.62 -9.81
CA PRO A 36 -26.01 -21.74 -10.72
C PRO A 36 -26.32 -23.08 -10.04
N ALA A 37 -27.06 -23.95 -10.73
CA ALA A 37 -27.32 -25.30 -10.24
C ALA A 37 -26.00 -26.11 -10.06
N PRO A 38 -25.94 -27.11 -9.15
CA PRO A 38 -24.73 -27.89 -8.90
C PRO A 38 -24.08 -28.53 -10.15
N ASP A 39 -24.89 -28.88 -11.14
CA ASP A 39 -24.49 -29.48 -12.41
C ASP A 39 -24.54 -28.52 -13.61
N ALA A 40 -24.71 -27.22 -13.36
CA ALA A 40 -24.77 -26.19 -14.40
C ALA A 40 -23.52 -26.21 -15.29
N ASP A 41 -23.75 -26.08 -16.60
CA ASP A 41 -22.72 -25.85 -17.61
C ASP A 41 -22.52 -24.35 -17.76
N MET A 42 -21.38 -23.84 -17.26
CA MET A 42 -21.11 -22.41 -17.27
C MET A 42 -20.81 -21.86 -18.65
N SER A 43 -20.61 -22.70 -19.68
CA SER A 43 -20.51 -22.23 -21.07
C SER A 43 -21.85 -21.79 -21.67
N ASP A 44 -22.98 -22.14 -21.03
CA ASP A 44 -24.32 -21.70 -21.41
C ASP A 44 -24.66 -20.36 -20.72
N PRO A 45 -24.87 -19.27 -21.49
CA PRO A 45 -25.20 -17.96 -20.93
C PRO A 45 -26.47 -17.89 -20.07
N SER A 46 -27.36 -18.89 -20.15
CA SER A 46 -28.55 -18.95 -19.29
C SER A 46 -28.24 -19.27 -17.81
N ASN A 47 -26.98 -19.63 -17.51
CA ASN A 47 -26.47 -19.85 -16.16
C ASN A 47 -25.63 -18.67 -15.63
N TRP A 48 -25.51 -17.57 -16.37
CA TRP A 48 -24.71 -16.40 -15.97
C TRP A 48 -25.53 -15.44 -15.10
N PRO A 49 -24.90 -14.66 -14.21
CA PRO A 49 -25.62 -13.61 -13.52
C PRO A 49 -26.03 -12.51 -14.53
N ASN A 50 -27.07 -11.74 -14.23
CA ASN A 50 -27.65 -10.77 -15.16
C ASN A 50 -26.90 -9.41 -15.24
N ASP A 51 -25.71 -9.34 -14.65
CA ASP A 51 -24.82 -8.19 -14.57
C ASP A 51 -24.36 -7.78 -15.99
N PRO A 52 -24.55 -6.50 -16.40
CA PRO A 52 -24.27 -6.07 -17.77
C PRO A 52 -22.82 -6.28 -18.23
N ASN A 53 -21.86 -6.26 -17.30
CA ASN A 53 -20.43 -6.40 -17.64
C ASN A 53 -19.91 -7.84 -17.52
N TYR A 54 -20.70 -8.79 -16.99
CA TYR A 54 -20.23 -10.17 -16.80
C TYR A 54 -20.04 -10.90 -18.14
N GLY A 55 -21.07 -10.87 -19.00
CA GLY A 55 -21.07 -11.59 -20.26
C GLY A 55 -20.21 -10.94 -21.35
N TRP A 56 -19.46 -11.75 -22.10
CA TRP A 56 -18.68 -11.27 -23.24
C TRP A 56 -19.53 -11.15 -24.51
N ASN A 57 -19.18 -10.21 -25.40
CA ASN A 57 -19.84 -10.00 -26.68
C ASN A 57 -18.89 -9.36 -27.72
N GLU A 58 -19.41 -8.85 -28.84
CA GLU A 58 -18.58 -8.23 -29.88
C GLU A 58 -17.89 -6.94 -29.42
N ASP A 59 -18.38 -6.26 -28.40
CA ASP A 59 -17.91 -4.95 -27.91
C ASP A 59 -17.24 -5.02 -26.53
N SER A 60 -17.39 -6.13 -25.80
CA SER A 60 -16.83 -6.33 -24.45
C SER A 60 -16.24 -7.73 -24.30
N ASP A 61 -15.08 -7.82 -23.65
CA ASP A 61 -14.46 -9.10 -23.27
C ASP A 61 -15.13 -9.72 -22.02
N GLY A 62 -16.03 -9.00 -21.36
CA GLY A 62 -16.72 -9.45 -20.15
C GLY A 62 -15.75 -9.80 -19.01
N GLN A 63 -16.23 -10.55 -18.02
CA GLN A 63 -15.40 -11.05 -16.91
C GLN A 63 -14.74 -12.39 -17.27
N TRP A 64 -13.95 -12.39 -18.35
CA TRP A 64 -13.26 -13.59 -18.87
C TRP A 64 -12.40 -14.30 -17.81
N ASN A 65 -11.89 -13.53 -16.85
CA ASN A 65 -11.10 -13.97 -15.72
C ASN A 65 -11.90 -14.83 -14.71
N TYR A 66 -13.24 -14.87 -14.81
CA TYR A 66 -14.10 -15.69 -13.95
C TYR A 66 -14.42 -17.05 -14.58
N PHE A 67 -14.35 -17.17 -15.91
CA PHE A 67 -14.92 -18.31 -16.61
C PHE A 67 -14.12 -19.61 -16.45
N SER A 68 -14.83 -20.71 -16.26
CA SER A 68 -14.30 -22.08 -16.12
C SER A 68 -14.24 -22.87 -17.44
N PHE A 69 -14.58 -22.21 -18.54
CA PHE A 69 -14.62 -22.78 -19.88
C PHE A 69 -13.76 -21.96 -20.84
N MET A 70 -13.45 -22.52 -22.00
CA MET A 70 -12.75 -21.82 -23.06
C MET A 70 -13.75 -21.10 -23.96
N VAL A 71 -13.63 -19.78 -24.08
CA VAL A 71 -14.38 -18.99 -25.07
C VAL A 71 -13.98 -19.44 -26.48
N PRO A 72 -14.91 -19.50 -27.47
CA PRO A 72 -14.58 -19.96 -28.81
C PRO A 72 -13.37 -19.24 -29.41
N ASN A 73 -12.27 -19.97 -29.54
CA ASN A 73 -10.97 -19.47 -29.98
C ASN A 73 -10.16 -20.61 -30.59
N GLU A 74 -9.53 -20.37 -31.75
CA GLU A 74 -8.73 -21.36 -32.49
C GLU A 74 -7.21 -21.22 -32.28
N ASN A 75 -6.78 -20.16 -31.60
CA ASN A 75 -5.37 -19.78 -31.44
C ASN A 75 -4.77 -20.23 -30.10
N VAL A 76 -5.61 -20.68 -29.16
CA VAL A 76 -5.20 -21.09 -27.82
C VAL A 76 -4.81 -22.56 -27.79
N ARG A 77 -3.85 -22.89 -26.93
CA ARG A 77 -3.38 -24.26 -26.72
C ARG A 77 -4.52 -25.16 -26.21
N PRO A 78 -4.65 -26.41 -26.71
CA PRO A 78 -5.63 -27.37 -26.19
C PRO A 78 -5.49 -27.69 -24.69
N GLU A 79 -4.30 -27.49 -24.13
CA GLU A 79 -4.00 -27.68 -22.71
C GLU A 79 -4.63 -26.60 -21.82
N GLU A 80 -4.92 -25.41 -22.36
CA GLU A 80 -5.67 -24.39 -21.63
C GLU A 80 -7.17 -24.72 -21.71
N THR A 81 -7.75 -25.09 -20.56
CA THR A 81 -9.15 -25.57 -20.52
C THR A 81 -10.15 -24.52 -20.04
N ALA A 82 -9.66 -23.37 -19.55
CA ALA A 82 -10.47 -22.28 -19.03
C ALA A 82 -9.80 -20.94 -19.31
N THR A 83 -10.57 -19.92 -19.68
CA THR A 83 -10.04 -18.56 -19.86
C THR A 83 -9.61 -17.95 -18.52
N GLY A 84 -10.36 -18.21 -17.44
CA GLY A 84 -10.14 -17.59 -16.14
C GLY A 84 -9.87 -18.56 -14.99
N MET A 85 -10.13 -18.07 -13.77
CA MET A 85 -9.88 -18.73 -12.49
C MET A 85 -11.01 -19.67 -12.04
N SER A 86 -12.00 -19.92 -12.92
CA SER A 86 -13.15 -20.81 -12.63
C SER A 86 -13.98 -20.38 -11.41
N ILE A 87 -14.15 -19.07 -11.20
CA ILE A 87 -14.98 -18.48 -10.14
C ILE A 87 -16.45 -18.81 -10.39
N ASP A 88 -16.88 -18.69 -11.65
CA ASP A 88 -18.24 -19.00 -12.12
C ASP A 88 -18.75 -20.37 -11.65
N LYS A 89 -17.86 -21.36 -11.68
CA LYS A 89 -18.12 -22.75 -11.35
C LYS A 89 -18.07 -23.02 -9.85
N ALA A 90 -17.29 -22.22 -9.11
CA ALA A 90 -17.22 -22.26 -7.65
C ALA A 90 -18.57 -21.83 -7.02
N TRP A 91 -19.31 -20.92 -7.67
CA TRP A 91 -20.64 -20.48 -7.24
C TRP A 91 -21.69 -21.58 -7.15
N ARG A 92 -21.49 -22.71 -7.84
CA ARG A 92 -22.31 -23.93 -7.68
C ARG A 92 -22.17 -24.56 -6.29
N VAL A 93 -21.05 -24.33 -5.63
CA VAL A 93 -20.78 -24.77 -4.25
C VAL A 93 -21.22 -23.70 -3.27
N THR A 94 -20.80 -22.46 -3.46
CA THR A 94 -21.20 -21.32 -2.62
C THR A 94 -20.97 -20.01 -3.36
N THR A 95 -21.86 -19.03 -3.20
CA THR A 95 -21.69 -17.65 -3.69
C THR A 95 -21.06 -16.73 -2.64
N GLY A 96 -20.85 -17.24 -1.43
CA GLY A 96 -20.42 -16.48 -0.26
C GLY A 96 -21.31 -16.73 0.94
N ASP A 97 -20.85 -16.31 2.11
CA ASP A 97 -21.60 -16.35 3.36
C ASP A 97 -21.43 -14.97 4.05
N PRO A 98 -22.50 -14.32 4.50
CA PRO A 98 -22.45 -12.98 5.08
C PRO A 98 -21.68 -12.93 6.42
N ARG A 99 -21.34 -14.07 7.03
CA ARG A 99 -20.39 -14.12 8.15
C ARG A 99 -18.94 -13.87 7.73
N ILE A 100 -18.63 -14.01 6.44
CA ILE A 100 -17.31 -13.76 5.90
C ILE A 100 -17.20 -12.28 5.57
N ILE A 101 -16.48 -11.55 6.42
CA ILE A 101 -16.13 -10.16 6.20
C ILE A 101 -14.77 -10.11 5.50
N ILE A 102 -14.73 -9.41 4.38
CA ILE A 102 -13.53 -9.04 3.63
C ILE A 102 -13.24 -7.58 3.95
N ALA A 103 -12.18 -7.33 4.71
CA ALA A 103 -11.73 -5.98 5.04
C ALA A 103 -10.85 -5.45 3.91
N VAL A 104 -11.29 -4.37 3.26
CA VAL A 104 -10.58 -3.71 2.16
C VAL A 104 -9.76 -2.58 2.77
N HIS A 105 -8.45 -2.77 2.88
CA HIS A 105 -7.50 -1.77 3.39
C HIS A 105 -6.95 -0.97 2.23
N ASP A 106 -7.39 0.28 2.10
CA ASP A 106 -7.08 1.09 0.92
C ASP A 106 -7.29 2.61 1.18
N SER A 107 -7.53 3.38 0.11
CA SER A 107 -7.87 4.81 0.10
C SER A 107 -9.27 5.15 0.64
N GLY A 108 -10.00 4.14 1.13
CA GLY A 108 -11.39 4.25 1.53
C GLY A 108 -12.40 3.84 0.45
N ILE A 109 -13.65 4.23 0.65
CA ILE A 109 -14.78 3.85 -0.21
C ILE A 109 -15.58 5.05 -0.70
N LYS A 110 -16.04 4.96 -1.94
CA LYS A 110 -17.06 5.83 -2.51
C LYS A 110 -18.42 5.19 -2.22
N TRP A 111 -19.10 5.67 -1.17
CA TRP A 111 -20.38 5.10 -0.74
C TRP A 111 -21.48 5.14 -1.81
N ASP A 112 -21.34 6.02 -2.81
CA ASP A 112 -22.21 6.12 -3.99
C ASP A 112 -21.98 5.03 -5.07
N GLU A 113 -21.04 4.09 -4.87
CA GLU A 113 -20.87 2.94 -5.76
C GLU A 113 -22.01 1.92 -5.57
N ARG A 114 -22.99 1.98 -6.47
CA ARG A 114 -24.25 1.22 -6.39
C ARG A 114 -24.08 -0.29 -6.27
N ASP A 115 -23.00 -0.83 -6.82
CA ASP A 115 -22.69 -2.27 -6.81
C ASP A 115 -22.18 -2.76 -5.43
N LEU A 116 -21.81 -1.82 -4.55
CA LEU A 116 -21.25 -2.09 -3.22
C LEU A 116 -22.13 -1.68 -2.05
N VAL A 117 -23.18 -0.86 -2.28
CA VAL A 117 -24.07 -0.36 -1.23
C VAL A 117 -24.60 -1.48 -0.33
N GLU A 118 -25.07 -2.57 -0.94
CA GLU A 118 -25.65 -3.70 -0.20
C GLU A 118 -24.61 -4.75 0.22
N ALA A 119 -23.34 -4.58 -0.18
CA ALA A 119 -22.23 -5.41 0.27
C ALA A 119 -21.59 -4.86 1.55
N ALA A 120 -21.72 -3.55 1.80
CA ALA A 120 -21.16 -2.87 2.97
C ALA A 120 -21.55 -3.60 4.27
N PHE A 121 -20.55 -3.83 5.12
CA PHE A 121 -20.72 -4.35 6.46
C PHE A 121 -21.31 -3.25 7.36
N ILE A 122 -22.40 -3.56 8.05
CA ILE A 122 -23.00 -2.68 9.04
C ILE A 122 -22.74 -3.26 10.44
N ASN A 123 -22.02 -2.51 11.28
CA ASN A 123 -21.81 -2.84 12.69
C ASN A 123 -23.12 -2.61 13.47
N HIS A 124 -23.97 -3.64 13.50
CA HIS A 124 -25.22 -3.60 14.26
C HIS A 124 -25.04 -3.25 15.74
N ARG A 125 -23.85 -3.44 16.32
CA ARG A 125 -23.60 -3.18 17.73
C ARG A 125 -23.56 -1.68 18.05
N GLU A 126 -23.20 -0.83 17.09
CA GLU A 126 -23.30 0.64 17.19
C GLU A 126 -24.72 1.18 16.93
N LEU A 127 -25.63 0.33 16.44
CA LEU A 127 -26.97 0.76 16.02
C LEU A 127 -28.08 0.24 16.94
N GLN A 128 -27.75 -0.15 18.17
CA GLN A 128 -28.72 -0.74 19.11
C GLN A 128 -29.83 0.23 19.50
N THR A 129 -29.51 1.52 19.58
CA THR A 129 -30.44 2.63 19.85
C THR A 129 -31.13 3.12 18.57
N HIS A 130 -30.57 2.81 17.41
CA HIS A 130 -31.00 3.22 16.07
C HIS A 130 -31.37 2.03 15.18
N ARG A 131 -32.12 1.08 15.73
CA ARG A 131 -32.56 -0.11 14.99
C ARG A 131 -33.46 0.27 13.81
N PRO A 132 -33.32 -0.40 12.66
CA PRO A 132 -34.18 -0.12 11.53
C PRO A 132 -35.63 -0.49 11.89
N ASN A 133 -36.58 0.25 11.32
CA ASN A 133 -38.00 0.00 11.56
C ASN A 133 -38.87 0.28 10.34
N ASN A 134 -39.91 -0.52 10.19
CA ASN A 134 -40.91 -0.34 9.15
C ASN A 134 -42.04 0.56 9.68
N ALA A 135 -41.98 1.86 9.46
CA ALA A 135 -43.00 2.82 9.89
C ALA A 135 -43.37 2.71 11.39
N GLY A 136 -42.36 2.56 12.26
CA GLY A 136 -42.54 2.45 13.71
C GLY A 136 -42.90 1.05 14.22
N THR A 137 -42.89 0.01 13.35
CA THR A 137 -42.93 -1.39 13.79
C THR A 137 -41.53 -2.00 13.81
N ALA A 138 -41.24 -2.75 14.88
CA ALA A 138 -39.97 -3.46 15.06
C ALA A 138 -39.78 -4.53 13.98
N CYS A 139 -38.55 -4.64 13.48
CA CYS A 139 -38.16 -5.61 12.46
C CYS A 139 -37.85 -6.99 13.05
N ALA A 140 -37.58 -7.98 12.19
CA ALA A 140 -37.27 -9.33 12.63
C ALA A 140 -35.84 -9.43 13.22
N GLU A 141 -35.56 -10.52 13.92
CA GLU A 141 -34.22 -10.80 14.43
C GLU A 141 -33.33 -11.35 13.30
N LEU A 142 -32.08 -10.88 13.22
CA LEU A 142 -31.09 -11.52 12.35
C LEU A 142 -30.84 -12.96 12.84
N SER A 143 -30.75 -13.89 11.89
CA SER A 143 -30.46 -15.28 12.21
C SER A 143 -29.10 -15.41 12.91
N ALA A 144 -29.07 -16.20 13.98
CA ALA A 144 -27.85 -16.45 14.76
C ALA A 144 -26.70 -17.07 13.92
N VAL A 145 -27.05 -17.66 12.78
CA VAL A 145 -26.15 -18.33 11.84
C VAL A 145 -25.57 -17.37 10.81
N THR A 146 -26.13 -16.16 10.65
CA THR A 146 -25.86 -15.32 9.46
C THR A 146 -24.94 -14.13 9.75
N TYR A 147 -24.87 -13.67 11.00
CA TYR A 147 -24.01 -12.54 11.40
C TYR A 147 -23.14 -12.91 12.61
N PRO A 148 -21.85 -12.55 12.64
CA PRO A 148 -21.01 -12.70 13.82
C PRO A 148 -21.49 -11.78 14.95
N GLY A 149 -21.33 -12.19 16.22
CA GLY A 149 -21.68 -11.37 17.40
C GLY A 149 -22.76 -11.96 18.34
N ASP A 150 -23.15 -11.18 19.36
CA ASP A 150 -24.11 -11.60 20.39
C ASP A 150 -25.53 -11.74 19.81
N ALA A 151 -26.20 -12.86 20.10
CA ALA A 151 -27.59 -13.09 19.68
C ALA A 151 -28.56 -12.02 20.21
N ALA A 152 -28.32 -11.50 21.42
CA ALA A 152 -29.19 -10.48 22.02
C ALA A 152 -29.09 -9.13 21.30
N LEU A 153 -27.95 -8.81 20.71
CA LEU A 153 -27.72 -7.56 19.98
C LEU A 153 -28.27 -7.61 18.55
N ARG A 154 -28.59 -8.80 18.03
CA ARG A 154 -29.04 -9.02 16.64
C ARG A 154 -30.56 -8.84 16.43
N ALA A 155 -31.31 -8.66 17.51
CA ALA A 155 -32.76 -8.59 17.45
C ALA A 155 -33.26 -7.25 16.88
N GLY A 156 -34.12 -7.30 15.86
CA GLY A 156 -34.80 -6.11 15.31
C GLY A 156 -34.10 -5.41 14.16
N PHE A 157 -33.20 -6.10 13.45
CA PHE A 157 -32.40 -5.52 12.36
C PHE A 157 -32.79 -6.01 10.95
N ASP A 158 -33.53 -7.11 10.83
CA ASP A 158 -33.92 -7.69 9.54
C ASP A 158 -35.32 -7.20 9.15
N CYS A 159 -35.39 -6.07 8.43
CA CYS A 159 -36.65 -5.42 8.06
C CYS A 159 -37.22 -5.94 6.74
N ASN A 160 -36.35 -6.42 5.85
CA ASN A 160 -36.76 -6.96 4.55
C ASN A 160 -37.01 -8.49 4.59
N GLY A 161 -36.56 -9.17 5.65
CA GLY A 161 -36.76 -10.61 5.90
C GLY A 161 -35.80 -11.53 5.15
N ASP A 162 -34.68 -11.03 4.65
CA ASP A 162 -33.68 -11.80 3.90
C ASP A 162 -32.61 -12.45 4.79
N GLY A 163 -32.61 -12.11 6.09
CA GLY A 163 -31.72 -12.67 7.10
C GLY A 163 -30.33 -12.01 7.18
N VAL A 164 -30.10 -10.94 6.43
CA VAL A 164 -28.84 -10.20 6.32
C VAL A 164 -29.09 -8.73 6.66
N LEU A 165 -28.23 -8.13 7.49
CA LEU A 165 -28.30 -6.69 7.72
C LEU A 165 -27.61 -5.92 6.59
N THR A 166 -28.36 -5.03 5.96
CA THR A 166 -27.88 -4.18 4.87
C THR A 166 -28.45 -2.77 4.96
N VAL A 167 -28.01 -1.86 4.09
CA VAL A 167 -28.58 -0.51 4.01
C VAL A 167 -30.07 -0.57 3.63
N ALA A 168 -30.47 -1.55 2.81
CA ALA A 168 -31.88 -1.75 2.45
C ALA A 168 -32.81 -1.94 3.66
N ASP A 169 -32.34 -2.47 4.79
CA ASP A 169 -33.15 -2.60 6.00
C ASP A 169 -33.56 -1.25 6.59
N TYR A 170 -32.74 -0.22 6.38
CA TYR A 170 -32.97 1.13 6.91
C TYR A 170 -33.92 1.97 6.05
N ALA A 171 -34.21 1.58 4.80
CA ALA A 171 -34.84 2.42 3.78
C ALA A 171 -36.21 3.04 4.17
N THR A 172 -36.89 2.52 5.19
CA THR A 172 -38.18 3.07 5.67
C THR A 172 -38.16 3.56 7.12
N THR A 173 -36.97 3.60 7.73
CA THR A 173 -36.76 4.01 9.12
C THR A 173 -37.10 5.49 9.30
N LEU A 174 -37.99 5.78 10.24
CA LEU A 174 -38.55 7.14 10.43
C LEU A 174 -37.55 8.16 11.00
N GLU A 175 -36.45 7.69 11.59
CA GLU A 175 -35.40 8.54 12.17
C GLU A 175 -34.48 9.14 11.09
N LEU A 176 -34.50 8.59 9.87
CA LEU A 176 -33.69 9.06 8.76
C LEU A 176 -34.09 10.49 8.34
N THR A 177 -33.08 11.32 8.14
CA THR A 177 -33.20 12.68 7.62
C THR A 177 -32.12 12.93 6.56
N PRO A 178 -32.33 13.81 5.57
CA PRO A 178 -33.53 14.59 5.30
C PRO A 178 -34.70 13.74 4.76
N PRO A 179 -35.93 14.29 4.72
CA PRO A 179 -37.03 13.67 3.98
C PRO A 179 -36.68 13.46 2.50
N ALA A 180 -37.20 12.39 1.90
CA ALA A 180 -37.03 12.12 0.48
C ALA A 180 -37.53 13.29 -0.40
N ASP A 181 -36.84 13.52 -1.53
CA ASP A 181 -37.28 14.42 -2.59
C ASP A 181 -37.16 13.79 -3.98
N GLU A 182 -37.27 14.59 -5.05
CA GLU A 182 -37.29 14.08 -6.43
C GLU A 182 -35.99 13.37 -6.84
N MET A 183 -34.85 13.77 -6.25
CA MET A 183 -33.53 13.25 -6.65
C MET A 183 -32.85 12.42 -5.56
N HIS A 184 -33.35 12.47 -4.31
CA HIS A 184 -32.68 11.88 -3.16
C HIS A 184 -33.67 11.03 -2.34
N PRO A 185 -33.33 9.77 -2.01
CA PRO A 185 -34.16 8.94 -1.14
C PRO A 185 -34.23 9.50 0.30
N LEU A 186 -35.09 8.91 1.13
CA LEU A 186 -35.19 9.24 2.55
C LEU A 186 -33.86 8.92 3.23
N GLY A 187 -33.29 9.87 3.97
CA GLY A 187 -32.06 9.65 4.73
C GLY A 187 -30.76 10.00 4.00
N ASP A 188 -30.81 10.30 2.70
CA ASP A 188 -29.64 10.69 1.89
C ASP A 188 -29.14 12.10 2.32
N ARG A 189 -28.20 12.12 3.27
CA ARG A 189 -27.66 13.35 3.89
C ARG A 189 -26.58 13.96 3.02
N ASN A 190 -25.74 13.15 2.41
CA ASN A 190 -24.67 13.62 1.53
C ASN A 190 -25.20 14.08 0.16
N ARG A 191 -26.47 13.79 -0.14
CA ARG A 191 -27.22 14.17 -1.36
C ARG A 191 -26.60 13.60 -2.63
N ASN A 192 -26.11 12.37 -2.57
CA ASN A 192 -25.50 11.68 -3.71
C ASN A 192 -26.52 10.89 -4.56
N GLY A 193 -27.79 10.84 -4.13
CA GLY A 193 -28.90 10.19 -4.85
C GLY A 193 -29.08 8.70 -4.54
N VAL A 194 -28.43 8.21 -3.48
CA VAL A 194 -28.49 6.84 -2.96
C VAL A 194 -28.61 6.91 -1.44
N LEU A 195 -29.31 5.97 -0.82
CA LEU A 195 -29.18 5.76 0.62
C LEU A 195 -28.06 4.73 0.79
N ASP A 196 -26.98 5.11 1.44
CA ASP A 196 -25.78 4.27 1.60
C ASP A 196 -25.29 4.21 3.06
N ALA A 197 -24.18 3.51 3.29
CA ALA A 197 -23.63 3.36 4.64
C ALA A 197 -23.07 4.68 5.19
N GLY A 198 -22.56 5.58 4.33
CA GLY A 198 -22.13 6.93 4.72
C GLY A 198 -23.30 7.79 5.22
N ASP A 199 -24.50 7.57 4.68
CA ASP A 199 -25.72 8.18 5.21
C ASP A 199 -26.11 7.60 6.57
N LEU A 200 -25.95 6.29 6.80
CA LEU A 200 -26.21 5.70 8.11
C LEU A 200 -25.26 6.28 9.16
N ILE A 201 -23.97 6.38 8.84
CA ILE A 201 -22.97 7.07 9.67
C ILE A 201 -23.44 8.50 9.97
N SER A 202 -23.78 9.28 8.94
CA SER A 202 -24.19 10.68 9.07
C SER A 202 -25.52 10.88 9.82
N ASN A 203 -26.42 9.89 9.81
CA ASN A 203 -27.70 9.96 10.51
C ASN A 203 -27.60 9.55 11.97
N PHE A 204 -26.75 8.57 12.30
CA PHE A 204 -26.81 7.85 13.56
C PHE A 204 -25.57 7.99 14.45
N SER A 205 -24.49 8.66 14.00
CA SER A 205 -23.35 8.95 14.87
C SER A 205 -23.78 9.86 16.03
N ASP A 206 -23.71 9.37 17.27
CA ASP A 206 -24.15 10.09 18.46
C ASP A 206 -23.01 10.43 19.44
N GLY A 207 -21.78 10.02 19.10
CA GLY A 207 -20.55 10.22 19.84
C GLY A 207 -20.28 9.19 20.93
N ASN A 208 -21.08 8.13 21.02
CA ASN A 208 -20.85 7.01 21.93
C ASN A 208 -20.20 5.83 21.20
N ASP A 209 -19.40 5.06 21.95
CA ASP A 209 -18.89 3.76 21.53
C ASP A 209 -19.82 2.71 22.18
N ASP A 210 -20.90 2.37 21.46
CA ASP A 210 -22.01 1.58 21.99
C ASP A 210 -21.63 0.11 22.22
N ASP A 211 -20.71 -0.40 21.41
CA ASP A 211 -20.19 -1.77 21.53
C ASP A 211 -18.91 -1.88 22.40
N ALA A 212 -18.38 -0.74 22.83
CA ALA A 212 -17.20 -0.59 23.68
C ALA A 212 -15.94 -1.22 23.08
N ASN A 213 -15.80 -1.19 21.75
CA ASN A 213 -14.63 -1.72 21.04
C ASN A 213 -13.47 -0.70 20.94
N GLY A 214 -13.65 0.53 21.43
CA GLY A 214 -12.66 1.60 21.38
C GLY A 214 -12.78 2.54 20.18
N TYR A 215 -13.75 2.30 19.28
CA TYR A 215 -13.98 3.03 18.05
C TYR A 215 -15.39 3.61 18.06
N ILE A 216 -15.48 4.91 18.33
CA ILE A 216 -16.76 5.63 18.48
C ILE A 216 -17.55 5.60 17.17
N ASP A 217 -18.81 5.15 17.21
CA ASP A 217 -19.74 5.16 16.08
C ASP A 217 -19.20 4.45 14.82
N ASP A 218 -18.42 3.36 14.94
CA ASP A 218 -17.80 2.61 13.83
C ASP A 218 -18.80 1.78 12.99
N ILE A 219 -19.89 2.42 12.58
CA ILE A 219 -21.08 1.85 11.94
C ILE A 219 -20.76 1.06 10.66
N SER A 220 -19.80 1.48 9.85
CA SER A 220 -19.45 0.79 8.60
C SER A 220 -17.97 0.89 8.25
N GLY A 221 -17.11 0.71 9.26
CA GLY A 221 -15.65 0.74 9.14
C GLY A 221 -15.02 1.94 9.81
N TRP A 222 -13.75 2.20 9.47
CA TRP A 222 -12.92 3.19 10.16
C TRP A 222 -11.90 3.85 9.25
N ASP A 223 -11.66 5.15 9.45
CA ASP A 223 -10.60 5.94 8.82
C ASP A 223 -9.42 6.14 9.78
N PHE A 224 -8.35 5.35 9.60
CA PHE A 224 -7.09 5.49 10.34
C PHE A 224 -6.22 6.64 9.85
N MET A 225 -6.45 7.15 8.63
CA MET A 225 -5.74 8.34 8.16
C MET A 225 -6.18 9.58 8.94
N LYS A 226 -7.42 9.59 9.45
CA LYS A 226 -8.05 10.75 10.11
C LYS A 226 -8.47 10.53 11.55
N ASP A 227 -8.45 9.28 11.98
CA ASP A 227 -8.96 8.80 13.26
C ASP A 227 -10.48 9.06 13.43
N ASP A 228 -11.27 8.84 12.39
CA ASP A 228 -12.73 9.01 12.42
C ASP A 228 -13.48 7.78 11.88
N ASN A 229 -14.81 7.79 12.03
CA ASN A 229 -15.68 6.65 11.74
C ASN A 229 -16.19 6.58 10.30
N ASP A 230 -15.75 7.49 9.42
CA ASP A 230 -16.18 7.50 8.01
C ASP A 230 -15.00 7.24 7.07
N PRO A 231 -14.79 5.99 6.62
CA PRO A 231 -13.74 5.63 5.66
C PRO A 231 -14.03 6.14 4.23
N TYR A 232 -14.76 7.24 4.07
CA TYR A 232 -15.06 7.84 2.79
C TYR A 232 -13.78 8.31 2.07
N ASP A 233 -13.68 7.96 0.79
CA ASP A 233 -12.62 8.42 -0.09
C ASP A 233 -12.90 9.85 -0.57
N ASP A 234 -12.60 10.80 0.30
CA ASP A 234 -12.77 12.23 0.04
C ASP A 234 -11.74 12.80 -0.93
N THR A 235 -10.73 12.05 -1.37
CA THR A 235 -9.86 12.44 -2.49
C THR A 235 -10.40 11.97 -3.84
N ARG A 236 -11.44 11.13 -3.80
CA ARG A 236 -12.06 10.44 -4.92
C ARG A 236 -11.04 9.61 -5.73
N TYR A 237 -9.99 9.11 -5.09
CA TYR A 237 -8.98 8.25 -5.73
C TYR A 237 -9.63 7.01 -6.37
N GLY A 238 -10.54 6.36 -5.64
CA GLY A 238 -11.41 5.29 -6.12
C GLY A 238 -10.79 3.90 -6.17
N HIS A 239 -9.56 3.75 -5.69
CA HIS A 239 -8.84 2.47 -5.72
C HIS A 239 -9.53 1.45 -4.80
N GLY A 240 -9.74 1.76 -3.52
CA GLY A 240 -10.46 0.88 -2.59
C GLY A 240 -11.88 0.50 -3.03
N THR A 241 -12.56 1.39 -3.76
CA THR A 241 -13.87 1.10 -4.36
C THR A 241 -13.76 0.11 -5.54
N GLY A 242 -12.74 0.25 -6.39
CA GLY A 242 -12.44 -0.73 -7.44
C GLY A 242 -12.14 -2.10 -6.86
N GLU A 243 -11.25 -2.12 -5.89
CA GLU A 243 -10.83 -3.30 -5.14
C GLU A 243 -12.00 -4.00 -4.44
N GLY A 244 -12.92 -3.24 -3.85
CA GLY A 244 -14.16 -3.77 -3.28
C GLY A 244 -15.07 -4.44 -4.30
N ARG A 245 -15.13 -3.91 -5.53
CA ARG A 245 -15.95 -4.50 -6.61
C ARG A 245 -15.41 -5.86 -7.04
N ASP A 246 -14.10 -5.98 -7.20
CA ASP A 246 -13.47 -7.25 -7.58
C ASP A 246 -13.81 -8.37 -6.60
N SER A 247 -13.81 -8.08 -5.29
CA SER A 247 -14.04 -9.09 -4.27
C SER A 247 -15.50 -9.31 -3.89
N THR A 248 -16.34 -8.26 -3.83
CA THR A 248 -17.64 -8.30 -3.14
C THR A 248 -18.81 -7.67 -3.87
N ALA A 249 -18.63 -7.11 -5.08
CA ALA A 249 -19.75 -6.61 -5.87
C ALA A 249 -20.86 -7.66 -5.98
N ARG A 250 -22.11 -7.21 -5.87
CA ARG A 250 -23.24 -8.13 -5.89
C ARG A 250 -23.36 -8.75 -7.27
N ALA A 251 -23.76 -10.01 -7.30
CA ALA A 251 -24.09 -10.68 -8.55
C ALA A 251 -25.60 -10.78 -8.70
N ASN A 252 -26.05 -10.74 -9.94
CA ASN A 252 -27.42 -10.92 -10.38
C ASN A 252 -28.39 -9.85 -9.86
N ASP A 253 -27.94 -8.59 -9.85
CA ASP A 253 -28.73 -7.41 -9.46
C ASP A 253 -29.06 -6.47 -10.64
N GLY A 254 -28.56 -6.79 -11.84
CA GLY A 254 -28.74 -6.01 -13.07
C GLY A 254 -27.84 -4.78 -13.17
N GLN A 255 -26.79 -4.68 -12.34
CA GLN A 255 -25.84 -3.59 -12.31
C GLN A 255 -24.41 -4.10 -12.52
N GLY A 256 -23.51 -3.19 -12.86
CA GLY A 256 -22.06 -3.39 -12.80
C GLY A 256 -21.53 -4.75 -13.27
N SER A 257 -20.66 -5.31 -12.43
CA SER A 257 -19.89 -6.53 -12.63
C SER A 257 -20.03 -7.42 -11.40
N ALA A 258 -19.91 -8.73 -11.54
CA ALA A 258 -20.04 -9.64 -10.40
C ALA A 258 -18.72 -9.72 -9.59
N GLY A 259 -18.79 -9.54 -8.27
CA GLY A 259 -17.67 -9.78 -7.35
C GLY A 259 -17.44 -11.27 -7.08
N GLY A 260 -16.19 -11.64 -6.78
CA GLY A 260 -15.81 -13.04 -6.53
C GLY A 260 -16.62 -13.72 -5.43
N CYS A 261 -16.77 -13.06 -4.27
CA CYS A 261 -17.63 -13.49 -3.16
C CYS A 261 -18.83 -12.54 -2.99
N ASN A 262 -19.78 -12.60 -3.92
CA ASN A 262 -20.98 -11.75 -3.92
C ASN A 262 -21.97 -11.99 -2.75
N GLY A 263 -21.74 -13.01 -1.91
CA GLY A 263 -22.47 -13.23 -0.65
C GLY A 263 -21.71 -12.79 0.62
N CYS A 264 -20.44 -12.38 0.50
CA CYS A 264 -19.62 -11.87 1.59
C CYS A 264 -19.99 -10.42 1.95
N ARG A 265 -19.41 -9.89 3.04
CA ARG A 265 -19.54 -8.47 3.45
C ARG A 265 -18.23 -7.72 3.22
N LEU A 266 -18.32 -6.48 2.76
CA LEU A 266 -17.20 -5.57 2.60
C LEU A 266 -17.07 -4.69 3.84
N LEU A 267 -15.92 -4.71 4.51
CA LEU A 267 -15.57 -3.77 5.56
C LEU A 267 -14.56 -2.77 4.97
N ALA A 268 -14.96 -1.51 4.82
CA ALA A 268 -14.08 -0.47 4.28
C ALA A 268 -13.15 0.04 5.38
N ILE A 269 -11.83 -0.08 5.18
CA ILE A 269 -10.82 0.44 6.09
C ILE A 269 -9.96 1.42 5.32
N ARG A 270 -10.05 2.69 5.69
CA ARG A 270 -9.20 3.72 5.10
C ARG A 270 -7.92 3.83 5.89
N VAL A 271 -6.80 3.52 5.24
CA VAL A 271 -5.47 3.60 5.85
C VAL A 271 -4.61 4.66 5.18
N GLY A 272 -5.04 5.22 4.05
CA GLY A 272 -4.34 6.31 3.36
C GLY A 272 -5.26 7.10 2.45
N ASP A 273 -4.72 8.09 1.74
CA ASP A 273 -5.43 8.82 0.67
C ASP A 273 -5.35 8.13 -0.69
N SER A 274 -4.52 7.09 -0.80
CA SER A 274 -4.25 6.32 -2.02
C SER A 274 -3.85 4.89 -1.64
N PHE A 275 -3.30 4.14 -2.60
CA PHE A 275 -2.71 2.82 -2.34
C PHE A 275 -1.30 2.90 -1.70
N ILE A 276 -0.80 4.08 -1.33
CA ILE A 276 0.45 4.26 -0.59
C ILE A 276 0.16 4.87 0.78
N THR A 277 0.66 4.25 1.86
CA THR A 277 0.39 4.69 3.23
C THR A 277 1.57 4.51 4.21
N ASP A 278 1.44 5.04 5.43
CA ASP A 278 2.26 4.69 6.60
C ASP A 278 1.85 3.34 7.18
N VAL A 279 2.84 2.57 7.61
CA VAL A 279 2.66 1.19 8.07
C VAL A 279 1.93 1.08 9.42
N ASN A 280 1.88 2.15 10.23
CA ASN A 280 1.15 2.13 11.49
C ASN A 280 -0.36 2.17 11.28
N ASP A 281 -0.84 3.06 10.40
CA ASP A 281 -2.26 3.16 10.05
C ASP A 281 -2.75 1.83 9.46
N PHE A 282 -1.93 1.22 8.60
CA PHE A 282 -2.14 -0.16 8.12
C PHE A 282 -2.24 -1.18 9.27
N ALA A 283 -1.28 -1.18 10.20
CA ALA A 283 -1.26 -2.14 11.31
C ALA A 283 -2.46 -1.96 12.27
N GLN A 284 -2.90 -0.73 12.53
CA GLN A 284 -4.12 -0.48 13.30
C GLN A 284 -5.36 -1.01 12.57
N GLY A 285 -5.43 -0.82 11.24
CA GLY A 285 -6.46 -1.41 10.40
C GLY A 285 -6.51 -2.94 10.49
N VAL A 286 -5.36 -3.61 10.54
CA VAL A 286 -5.26 -5.08 10.65
C VAL A 286 -5.86 -5.56 11.97
N LEU A 287 -5.52 -4.90 13.08
CA LEU A 287 -6.02 -5.24 14.40
C LEU A 287 -7.53 -5.01 14.51
N TYR A 288 -8.00 -3.85 14.07
CA TYR A 288 -9.42 -3.50 14.06
C TYR A 288 -10.26 -4.49 13.24
N SER A 289 -9.83 -4.77 12.01
CA SER A 289 -10.52 -5.72 11.13
C SER A 289 -10.60 -7.12 11.76
N THR A 290 -9.50 -7.53 12.41
CA THR A 290 -9.43 -8.83 13.10
C THR A 290 -10.40 -8.89 14.27
N ASP A 291 -10.46 -7.84 15.09
CA ASP A 291 -11.35 -7.78 16.26
C ASP A 291 -12.83 -7.67 15.87
N LEU A 292 -13.15 -7.07 14.73
CA LEU A 292 -14.49 -7.10 14.14
C LEU A 292 -14.88 -8.46 13.53
N GLY A 293 -13.92 -9.38 13.38
CA GLY A 293 -14.17 -10.73 12.87
C GLY A 293 -14.00 -10.88 11.36
N ALA A 294 -13.22 -10.02 10.71
CA ALA A 294 -12.77 -10.25 9.34
C ALA A 294 -12.12 -11.62 9.18
N ARG A 295 -12.31 -12.24 8.01
CA ARG A 295 -11.63 -13.50 7.64
C ARG A 295 -10.56 -13.27 6.59
N VAL A 296 -10.72 -12.20 5.83
CA VAL A 296 -9.81 -11.78 4.76
C VAL A 296 -9.46 -10.32 4.98
N ILE A 297 -8.17 -10.01 4.94
CA ILE A 297 -7.69 -8.65 4.74
C ILE A 297 -7.22 -8.56 3.30
N GLN A 298 -7.88 -7.72 2.51
CA GLN A 298 -7.52 -7.40 1.15
C GLN A 298 -6.67 -6.12 1.18
N SER A 299 -5.40 -6.25 0.80
CA SER A 299 -4.44 -5.14 0.86
C SER A 299 -3.76 -4.97 -0.49
N ALA A 300 -4.37 -4.11 -1.30
CA ALA A 300 -3.88 -3.73 -2.62
C ALA A 300 -2.97 -2.50 -2.56
N LEU A 301 -2.15 -2.39 -1.50
CA LEU A 301 -1.36 -1.21 -1.20
C LEU A 301 0.12 -1.51 -0.96
N GLY A 302 0.92 -0.45 -0.90
CA GLY A 302 2.30 -0.47 -0.40
C GLY A 302 2.49 0.54 0.72
N THR A 303 3.48 0.30 1.60
CA THR A 303 3.82 1.23 2.68
C THR A 303 5.14 1.93 2.43
N VAL A 304 5.25 3.19 2.89
CA VAL A 304 6.50 3.98 2.78
C VAL A 304 7.59 3.55 3.77
N ASN A 305 7.23 2.70 4.73
CA ASN A 305 8.05 2.21 5.83
C ASN A 305 7.57 0.81 6.28
N ASN A 306 8.26 0.19 7.24
CA ASN A 306 7.87 -1.09 7.86
C ASN A 306 8.50 -1.27 9.25
N ASN A 307 7.72 -1.69 10.25
CA ASN A 307 8.22 -1.83 11.61
C ASN A 307 7.74 -3.14 12.29
N GLN A 308 8.27 -3.42 13.48
CA GLN A 308 7.93 -4.62 14.25
C GLN A 308 6.48 -4.65 14.73
N PHE A 309 5.85 -3.49 14.91
CA PHE A 309 4.44 -3.40 15.31
C PHE A 309 3.53 -3.97 14.20
N THR A 310 3.84 -3.68 12.94
CA THR A 310 3.13 -4.28 11.80
C THR A 310 3.27 -5.80 11.75
N GLN A 311 4.46 -6.35 12.01
CA GLN A 311 4.62 -7.80 12.08
C GLN A 311 3.79 -8.40 13.21
N ALA A 312 3.75 -7.77 14.39
CA ALA A 312 2.91 -8.22 15.49
C ALA A 312 1.40 -8.17 15.17
N ALA A 313 0.95 -7.16 14.42
CA ALA A 313 -0.42 -7.08 13.96
C ALA A 313 -0.79 -8.21 12.98
N LEU A 314 0.12 -8.55 12.06
CA LEU A 314 -0.05 -9.68 11.13
C LEU A 314 -0.05 -11.03 11.87
N ASP A 315 0.84 -11.20 12.85
CA ASP A 315 0.89 -12.40 13.70
C ASP A 315 -0.44 -12.54 14.49
N TYR A 316 -0.97 -11.44 15.03
CA TYR A 316 -2.27 -11.40 15.71
C TYR A 316 -3.42 -11.82 14.78
N ALA A 317 -3.47 -11.25 13.58
CA ALA A 317 -4.47 -11.62 12.56
C ALA A 317 -4.38 -13.12 12.19
N TRP A 318 -3.16 -13.60 11.96
CA TRP A 318 -2.89 -15.00 11.63
C TRP A 318 -3.38 -15.96 12.71
N ASP A 319 -3.08 -15.68 13.98
CA ASP A 319 -3.48 -16.49 15.13
C ASP A 319 -5.00 -16.47 15.38
N LYS A 320 -5.69 -15.42 14.90
CA LYS A 320 -7.16 -15.31 14.90
C LYS A 320 -7.82 -15.88 13.64
N ASN A 321 -7.06 -16.57 12.78
CA ASN A 321 -7.51 -17.17 11.52
C ASN A 321 -8.01 -16.16 10.49
N VAL A 322 -7.39 -14.99 10.46
CA VAL A 322 -7.53 -13.97 9.43
C VAL A 322 -6.33 -14.05 8.51
N LEU A 323 -6.56 -14.13 7.20
CA LEU A 323 -5.50 -14.20 6.20
C LEU A 323 -5.46 -12.92 5.38
N MET A 324 -4.26 -12.36 5.24
CA MET A 324 -4.03 -11.19 4.40
C MET A 324 -3.60 -11.59 2.99
N ILE A 325 -4.31 -11.10 1.98
CA ILE A 325 -3.88 -11.10 0.58
C ILE A 325 -3.14 -9.79 0.31
N ALA A 326 -1.94 -9.88 -0.24
CA ALA A 326 -1.07 -8.72 -0.46
C ALA A 326 -0.70 -8.57 -1.93
N SER A 327 -0.82 -7.34 -2.44
CA SER A 327 -0.41 -6.99 -3.81
C SER A 327 1.11 -7.14 -3.98
N MET A 328 1.53 -7.68 -5.13
CA MET A 328 2.95 -7.74 -5.50
C MET A 328 3.54 -6.37 -5.86
N ALA A 329 2.73 -5.30 -5.95
CA ALA A 329 3.09 -3.98 -6.48
C ALA A 329 3.47 -3.97 -7.97
N ASP A 330 3.46 -2.78 -8.57
CA ASP A 330 3.30 -2.59 -10.02
C ASP A 330 4.50 -1.92 -10.70
N GLU A 331 5.71 -2.36 -10.37
CA GLU A 331 6.96 -1.81 -10.93
C GLU A 331 7.72 -2.76 -11.87
N ASN A 332 7.20 -3.95 -12.15
CA ASN A 332 7.87 -5.01 -12.93
C ASN A 332 9.29 -5.34 -12.43
N SER A 333 9.43 -5.36 -11.11
CA SER A 333 10.71 -5.44 -10.41
C SER A 333 10.80 -6.72 -9.58
N ARG A 334 12.01 -7.01 -9.11
CA ARG A 334 12.27 -8.02 -8.07
C ARG A 334 12.39 -7.43 -6.68
N HIS A 335 12.30 -6.11 -6.57
CA HIS A 335 12.36 -5.45 -5.28
C HIS A 335 11.22 -5.93 -4.38
N HIS A 336 11.41 -5.75 -3.10
CA HIS A 336 10.43 -6.13 -2.11
C HIS A 336 9.60 -4.90 -1.75
N ASN A 337 8.28 -5.05 -1.80
CA ASN A 337 7.35 -4.08 -1.24
C ASN A 337 6.83 -4.58 0.11
N MET A 338 6.51 -3.64 0.98
CA MET A 338 5.90 -3.90 2.28
C MET A 338 4.43 -3.50 2.22
N PRO A 339 3.53 -4.19 2.94
CA PRO A 339 3.76 -5.34 3.83
C PRO A 339 3.89 -6.71 3.12
N THR A 340 3.93 -6.77 1.79
CA THR A 340 3.85 -8.02 1.01
C THR A 340 4.86 -9.09 1.39
N VAL A 341 6.11 -8.74 1.72
CA VAL A 341 7.15 -9.72 2.09
C VAL A 341 7.22 -10.01 3.60
N SER A 342 6.32 -9.46 4.41
CA SER A 342 6.20 -9.77 5.84
C SER A 342 5.77 -11.23 6.07
N ASN A 343 5.97 -11.76 7.27
CA ASN A 343 5.39 -13.07 7.59
C ASN A 343 3.86 -12.97 7.62
N HIS A 344 3.20 -14.11 7.36
CA HIS A 344 1.73 -14.27 7.38
C HIS A 344 0.92 -13.47 6.35
N THR A 345 1.57 -13.09 5.24
CA THR A 345 0.91 -12.56 4.04
C THR A 345 0.86 -13.60 2.91
N LEU A 346 -0.10 -13.45 2.00
CA LEU A 346 -0.19 -14.21 0.74
C LEU A 346 0.00 -13.26 -0.46
N PRO A 347 1.21 -13.16 -1.03
CA PRO A 347 1.49 -12.32 -2.20
C PRO A 347 0.87 -12.86 -3.49
N VAL A 348 0.29 -11.97 -4.29
CA VAL A 348 -0.37 -12.33 -5.56
C VAL A 348 0.09 -11.45 -6.72
N HIS A 349 0.46 -12.10 -7.82
CA HIS A 349 0.81 -11.50 -9.11
C HIS A 349 -0.37 -11.47 -10.08
N ALA A 350 -0.33 -10.62 -11.11
CA ALA A 350 -1.35 -10.56 -12.16
C ALA A 350 -0.92 -11.29 -13.45
N ILE A 351 -1.85 -11.97 -14.09
CA ILE A 351 -1.71 -12.49 -15.46
C ILE A 351 -2.89 -12.04 -16.31
N GLN A 352 -2.67 -11.93 -17.61
CA GLN A 352 -3.64 -11.45 -18.59
C GLN A 352 -3.77 -12.44 -19.76
N PHE A 353 -4.68 -12.14 -20.69
CA PHE A 353 -4.67 -12.78 -21.99
C PHE A 353 -3.75 -12.04 -22.99
N ALA A 354 -3.27 -12.74 -24.02
CA ALA A 354 -2.45 -12.16 -25.08
C ALA A 354 -3.24 -12.05 -26.39
N GLY A 355 -3.84 -10.90 -26.67
CA GLY A 355 -4.54 -10.64 -27.93
C GLY A 355 -5.29 -9.32 -27.93
N GLU A 356 -5.93 -8.97 -29.05
CA GLU A 356 -6.79 -7.77 -29.11
C GLU A 356 -8.14 -7.97 -28.42
N LYS A 357 -8.60 -9.23 -28.30
CA LYS A 357 -9.85 -9.69 -27.67
C LYS A 357 -9.69 -11.13 -27.21
N ILE A 358 -10.54 -11.57 -26.29
CA ILE A 358 -10.51 -12.95 -25.76
C ILE A 358 -10.73 -14.01 -26.86
N THR A 359 -11.53 -13.70 -27.88
CA THR A 359 -11.83 -14.60 -29.03
C THR A 359 -10.66 -14.75 -30.00
N LYS A 360 -9.64 -13.89 -29.88
CA LYS A 360 -8.40 -13.91 -30.67
C LYS A 360 -7.15 -14.03 -29.80
N ALA A 361 -7.32 -14.31 -28.51
CA ALA A 361 -6.21 -14.50 -27.60
C ALA A 361 -5.35 -15.68 -28.06
N ARG A 362 -4.03 -15.55 -27.93
CA ARG A 362 -3.07 -16.64 -28.14
C ARG A 362 -2.93 -17.52 -26.89
N THR A 363 -3.12 -16.93 -25.72
CA THR A 363 -3.07 -17.58 -24.41
C THR A 363 -3.80 -16.71 -23.39
N PHE A 364 -4.30 -17.32 -22.31
CA PHE A 364 -4.87 -16.67 -21.13
C PHE A 364 -3.93 -16.71 -19.90
N LEU A 365 -2.68 -17.13 -20.13
CA LEU A 365 -1.64 -17.29 -19.11
C LEU A 365 -0.47 -16.32 -19.34
N GLN A 366 -0.72 -15.19 -20.02
CA GLN A 366 0.32 -14.23 -20.34
C GLN A 366 0.73 -13.47 -19.06
N TYR A 367 2.03 -13.45 -18.77
CA TYR A 367 2.60 -12.62 -17.72
C TYR A 367 2.18 -11.15 -17.87
N HIS A 368 1.65 -10.54 -16.81
CA HIS A 368 1.31 -9.12 -16.83
C HIS A 368 2.56 -8.27 -16.53
N PRO A 369 2.97 -7.37 -17.45
CA PRO A 369 4.24 -6.67 -17.34
C PRO A 369 4.29 -5.55 -16.30
N CYS A 370 3.19 -5.20 -15.62
CA CYS A 370 3.23 -4.21 -14.55
C CYS A 370 3.63 -4.82 -13.20
N SER A 371 3.19 -6.03 -12.86
CA SER A 371 3.36 -6.57 -11.51
C SER A 371 4.79 -7.05 -11.24
N ASN A 372 5.25 -6.92 -10.00
CA ASN A 372 6.53 -7.48 -9.57
C ASN A 372 6.50 -9.00 -9.53
N TYR A 373 7.70 -9.57 -9.42
CA TYR A 373 7.94 -11.00 -9.45
C TYR A 373 9.19 -11.35 -8.64
N GLY A 374 9.38 -12.62 -8.31
CA GLY A 374 10.56 -13.09 -7.58
C GLY A 374 10.24 -14.26 -6.68
N GLY A 375 11.15 -14.53 -5.72
CA GLY A 375 10.97 -15.59 -4.75
C GLY A 375 9.76 -15.38 -3.82
N GLN A 376 9.21 -14.17 -3.80
CA GLN A 376 8.04 -13.78 -3.01
C GLN A 376 6.68 -14.05 -3.65
N ASN A 377 6.63 -14.29 -4.96
CA ASN A 377 5.38 -14.53 -5.64
C ASN A 377 4.83 -15.92 -5.30
N PHE A 378 3.64 -16.03 -4.68
CA PHE A 378 3.04 -17.33 -4.37
C PHE A 378 1.95 -17.75 -5.35
N LEU A 379 1.16 -16.82 -5.88
CA LEU A 379 0.05 -17.13 -6.78
C LEU A 379 -0.08 -16.07 -7.87
N SER A 380 -0.68 -16.45 -9.00
CA SER A 380 -1.08 -15.51 -10.04
C SER A 380 -2.59 -15.49 -10.20
N ALA A 381 -3.20 -14.31 -10.34
CA ALA A 381 -4.62 -14.17 -10.64
C ALA A 381 -4.83 -13.58 -12.03
N SER A 382 -5.89 -14.01 -12.70
CA SER A 382 -6.29 -13.46 -14.01
C SER A 382 -7.03 -12.14 -13.85
N GLY A 383 -6.67 -11.15 -14.65
CA GLY A 383 -7.31 -9.83 -14.68
C GLY A 383 -6.85 -9.00 -15.87
N ASP A 384 -7.51 -7.87 -16.08
CA ASP A 384 -7.14 -6.89 -17.11
C ASP A 384 -6.19 -5.81 -16.56
N GLY A 385 -6.13 -5.70 -15.24
CA GLY A 385 -5.29 -4.81 -14.47
C GLY A 385 -4.13 -5.53 -13.80
N CYS A 386 -3.57 -4.80 -12.85
CA CYS A 386 -2.30 -5.11 -12.22
C CYS A 386 -2.45 -5.94 -10.94
N SER A 387 -1.43 -5.95 -10.09
CA SER A 387 -1.46 -6.79 -8.89
C SER A 387 -2.48 -6.32 -7.85
N SER A 388 -2.95 -5.07 -7.94
CA SER A 388 -4.11 -4.58 -7.18
C SER A 388 -5.38 -5.38 -7.52
N GLU A 389 -5.83 -5.40 -8.78
CA GLU A 389 -7.00 -6.21 -9.20
C GLU A 389 -6.80 -7.70 -8.83
N ALA A 390 -5.60 -8.24 -9.05
CA ALA A 390 -5.27 -9.61 -8.66
C ALA A 390 -5.50 -9.89 -7.15
N THR A 391 -5.26 -8.89 -6.30
CA THR A 391 -5.50 -8.94 -4.85
C THR A 391 -7.00 -8.97 -4.56
N GLY A 392 -7.80 -8.11 -5.19
CA GLY A 392 -9.26 -8.12 -5.05
C GLY A 392 -9.91 -9.42 -5.52
N GLN A 393 -9.51 -9.89 -6.70
CA GLN A 393 -9.98 -11.16 -7.26
C GLN A 393 -9.65 -12.34 -6.34
N THR A 394 -8.41 -12.43 -5.84
CA THR A 394 -7.99 -13.51 -4.94
C THR A 394 -8.66 -13.42 -3.58
N SER A 395 -8.94 -12.21 -3.08
CA SER A 395 -9.68 -12.00 -1.83
C SER A 395 -11.12 -12.49 -1.93
N GLY A 396 -11.79 -12.24 -3.06
CA GLY A 396 -13.10 -12.82 -3.35
C GLY A 396 -13.07 -14.36 -3.38
N ILE A 397 -12.06 -14.95 -4.03
CA ILE A 397 -11.89 -16.41 -4.05
C ILE A 397 -11.64 -16.98 -2.64
N LEU A 398 -10.81 -16.32 -1.83
CA LEU A 398 -10.57 -16.71 -0.44
C LEU A 398 -11.86 -16.63 0.40
N GLY A 399 -12.69 -15.61 0.17
CA GLY A 399 -14.02 -15.49 0.76
C GLY A 399 -14.91 -16.70 0.44
N LEU A 400 -14.89 -17.19 -0.81
CA LEU A 400 -15.57 -18.43 -1.21
C LEU A 400 -14.99 -19.67 -0.52
N VAL A 401 -13.68 -19.76 -0.33
CA VAL A 401 -13.01 -20.87 0.37
C VAL A 401 -13.47 -20.97 1.83
N PHE A 402 -13.47 -19.85 2.56
CA PHE A 402 -13.99 -19.82 3.93
C PHE A 402 -15.49 -20.13 3.98
N SER A 403 -16.27 -19.59 3.05
CA SER A 403 -17.71 -19.87 2.92
C SER A 403 -17.98 -21.36 2.67
N ALA A 404 -17.17 -22.02 1.83
CA ALA A 404 -17.26 -23.45 1.58
C ALA A 404 -16.93 -24.26 2.84
N GLY A 405 -15.95 -23.81 3.63
CA GLY A 405 -15.63 -24.37 4.94
C GLY A 405 -16.84 -24.34 5.87
N LEU A 406 -17.43 -23.17 6.07
CA LEU A 406 -18.61 -22.99 6.91
C LEU A 406 -19.78 -23.88 6.45
N LYS A 407 -20.02 -23.96 5.13
CA LYS A 407 -21.05 -24.84 4.54
C LYS A 407 -20.76 -26.33 4.77
N ALA A 408 -19.50 -26.72 4.80
CA ALA A 408 -19.05 -28.08 5.13
C ALA A 408 -18.95 -28.34 6.66
N GLY A 409 -19.31 -27.38 7.50
CA GLY A 409 -19.20 -27.49 8.96
C GLY A 409 -17.75 -27.46 9.46
N THR A 410 -16.85 -26.86 8.70
CA THR A 410 -15.42 -26.77 8.97
C THR A 410 -14.98 -25.31 9.03
N ASP A 411 -14.59 -24.84 10.22
CA ASP A 411 -13.91 -23.55 10.34
C ASP A 411 -12.43 -23.75 10.00
N LEU A 412 -11.99 -23.14 8.89
CA LEU A 412 -10.61 -23.25 8.40
C LEU A 412 -9.71 -22.26 9.12
N THR A 413 -8.47 -22.66 9.38
CA THR A 413 -7.44 -21.70 9.82
C THR A 413 -6.93 -20.86 8.64
N SER A 414 -6.24 -19.74 8.93
CA SER A 414 -5.54 -18.93 7.93
C SER A 414 -4.53 -19.76 7.13
N SER A 415 -3.72 -20.57 7.83
CA SER A 415 -2.75 -21.47 7.20
C SER A 415 -3.41 -22.53 6.32
N GLU A 416 -4.49 -23.16 6.77
CA GLU A 416 -5.22 -24.15 5.96
C GLU A 416 -5.79 -23.51 4.69
N ALA A 417 -6.41 -22.32 4.80
CA ALA A 417 -6.96 -21.62 3.65
C ALA A 417 -5.89 -21.17 2.64
N MET A 418 -4.75 -20.67 3.13
CA MET A 418 -3.58 -20.35 2.31
C MET A 418 -3.07 -21.58 1.54
N GLN A 419 -2.96 -22.72 2.22
CA GLN A 419 -2.52 -23.97 1.61
C GLN A 419 -3.54 -24.51 0.60
N VAL A 420 -4.86 -24.39 0.87
CA VAL A 420 -5.90 -24.74 -0.10
C VAL A 420 -5.72 -23.93 -1.39
N LEU A 421 -5.50 -22.62 -1.30
CA LEU A 421 -5.32 -21.78 -2.49
C LEU A 421 -4.07 -22.19 -3.28
N MET A 422 -2.93 -22.34 -2.62
CA MET A 422 -1.68 -22.71 -3.29
C MET A 422 -1.73 -24.11 -3.91
N MET A 423 -2.27 -25.10 -3.19
CA MET A 423 -2.28 -26.49 -3.63
C MET A 423 -3.41 -26.81 -4.62
N SER A 424 -4.34 -25.88 -4.82
CA SER A 424 -5.40 -25.99 -5.82
C SER A 424 -5.13 -25.18 -7.09
N ALA A 425 -4.07 -24.37 -7.14
CA ALA A 425 -3.71 -23.57 -8.31
C ALA A 425 -3.51 -24.43 -9.57
N ASP A 426 -3.81 -23.85 -10.74
CA ASP A 426 -3.42 -24.37 -12.04
C ASP A 426 -1.96 -24.02 -12.29
N ASP A 427 -1.08 -25.01 -12.21
CA ASP A 427 0.34 -24.88 -12.54
C ASP A 427 0.52 -24.29 -13.95
N ILE A 428 1.29 -23.21 -14.08
CA ILE A 428 1.54 -22.53 -15.35
C ILE A 428 2.81 -23.12 -15.96
N ASP A 429 2.72 -24.33 -16.50
CA ASP A 429 3.79 -24.91 -17.30
C ASP A 429 3.54 -24.66 -18.79
N VAL A 430 4.28 -23.73 -19.40
CA VAL A 430 4.27 -23.44 -20.83
C VAL A 430 5.59 -23.91 -21.45
N PRO A 431 5.68 -25.12 -22.04
CA PRO A 431 6.92 -25.63 -22.61
C PRO A 431 7.53 -24.72 -23.69
N GLU A 432 6.71 -24.03 -24.49
CA GLU A 432 7.15 -23.11 -25.55
C GLU A 432 7.85 -21.86 -24.99
N SER A 433 7.60 -21.50 -23.73
CA SER A 433 8.24 -20.37 -23.06
C SER A 433 9.75 -20.56 -22.89
N ARG A 434 10.21 -21.82 -22.94
CA ARG A 434 11.63 -22.19 -22.71
C ARG A 434 12.49 -22.09 -23.96
N ALA A 435 11.91 -21.72 -25.10
CA ALA A 435 12.66 -21.44 -26.32
C ALA A 435 13.37 -20.07 -26.23
N GLU A 436 14.56 -19.95 -26.82
CA GLU A 436 15.42 -18.75 -26.73
C GLU A 436 14.73 -17.45 -27.16
N ASN A 437 13.81 -17.52 -28.14
CA ASN A 437 13.08 -16.36 -28.68
C ASN A 437 11.58 -16.46 -28.39
N SER A 438 11.19 -17.09 -27.28
CA SER A 438 9.79 -17.16 -26.91
C SER A 438 9.23 -15.77 -26.61
N VAL A 439 7.98 -15.55 -27.00
CA VAL A 439 7.20 -14.37 -26.62
C VAL A 439 6.57 -14.54 -25.23
N ASP A 440 6.42 -15.78 -24.79
CA ASP A 440 5.92 -16.11 -23.45
C ASP A 440 7.06 -15.99 -22.44
N ARG A 441 6.72 -15.58 -21.22
CA ARG A 441 7.69 -15.58 -20.13
C ARG A 441 7.93 -17.01 -19.68
N TRP A 442 9.19 -17.29 -19.38
CA TRP A 442 9.65 -18.62 -19.03
C TRP A 442 8.87 -19.18 -17.83
N SER A 443 8.48 -20.45 -17.92
CA SER A 443 7.84 -21.20 -16.85
C SER A 443 8.19 -22.69 -16.88
N GLN A 444 7.98 -23.39 -15.77
CA GLN A 444 8.28 -24.82 -15.60
C GLN A 444 7.27 -25.52 -14.66
N PRO A 445 7.29 -26.86 -14.50
CA PRO A 445 6.40 -27.52 -13.56
C PRO A 445 6.68 -27.07 -12.12
N GLY A 446 5.62 -26.74 -11.40
CA GLY A 446 5.67 -26.35 -10.00
C GLY A 446 5.84 -24.85 -9.81
N PHE A 447 6.82 -24.44 -9.02
CA PHE A 447 6.99 -23.03 -8.69
C PHE A 447 7.85 -22.30 -9.71
N ASP A 448 7.37 -21.13 -10.13
CA ASP A 448 8.08 -20.15 -10.94
C ASP A 448 8.15 -18.80 -10.23
N GLN A 449 9.27 -18.10 -10.33
CA GLN A 449 9.41 -16.73 -9.80
C GLN A 449 8.40 -15.75 -10.39
N ARG A 450 7.95 -16.01 -11.63
CA ARG A 450 7.01 -15.15 -12.36
C ARG A 450 5.56 -15.52 -12.13
N PHE A 451 5.26 -16.78 -11.82
CA PHE A 451 3.88 -17.27 -11.76
C PHE A 451 3.48 -17.85 -10.40
N GLY A 452 4.42 -17.96 -9.46
CA GLY A 452 4.22 -18.59 -8.17
C GLY A 452 3.96 -20.10 -8.34
N TYR A 453 3.01 -20.64 -7.58
CA TYR A 453 2.47 -21.99 -7.77
C TYR A 453 1.49 -22.09 -8.97
N GLY A 454 1.23 -20.98 -9.66
CA GLY A 454 0.39 -20.91 -10.84
C GLY A 454 -0.86 -20.05 -10.66
N ARG A 455 -1.80 -20.21 -11.59
CA ARG A 455 -3.05 -19.44 -11.61
C ARG A 455 -4.01 -19.93 -10.53
N VAL A 456 -4.57 -19.03 -9.73
CA VAL A 456 -5.60 -19.38 -8.72
C VAL A 456 -6.78 -20.10 -9.39
N ASN A 457 -7.28 -21.19 -8.78
CA ASN A 457 -8.44 -21.93 -9.27
C ASN A 457 -9.53 -22.03 -8.18
N ALA A 458 -10.53 -21.16 -8.26
CA ALA A 458 -11.58 -21.04 -7.26
C ALA A 458 -12.41 -22.32 -7.11
N ASN A 459 -12.80 -22.94 -8.23
CA ASN A 459 -13.59 -24.17 -8.19
C ASN A 459 -12.82 -25.32 -7.51
N ARG A 460 -11.54 -25.53 -7.89
CA ARG A 460 -10.74 -26.59 -7.27
C ARG A 460 -10.55 -26.33 -5.78
N ALA A 461 -10.35 -25.08 -5.37
CA ALA A 461 -10.24 -24.69 -3.97
C ALA A 461 -11.51 -25.04 -3.15
N VAL A 462 -12.70 -24.60 -3.61
CA VAL A 462 -13.94 -24.87 -2.86
C VAL A 462 -14.34 -26.35 -2.87
N GLU A 463 -14.03 -27.09 -3.94
CA GLU A 463 -14.27 -28.54 -3.99
C GLU A 463 -13.30 -29.31 -3.09
N MET A 464 -12.05 -28.88 -3.01
CA MET A 464 -11.06 -29.44 -2.08
C MET A 464 -11.55 -29.32 -0.63
N VAL A 465 -12.14 -28.18 -0.26
CA VAL A 465 -12.75 -27.98 1.05
C VAL A 465 -14.02 -28.82 1.26
N ARG A 466 -14.94 -28.79 0.30
CA ARG A 466 -16.19 -29.59 0.32
C ARG A 466 -15.91 -31.07 0.53
N ASP A 467 -14.86 -31.59 -0.11
CA ASP A 467 -14.50 -33.01 -0.09
C ASP A 467 -13.61 -33.37 1.13
N GLY A 468 -13.32 -32.43 2.02
CA GLY A 468 -12.51 -32.64 3.23
C GLY A 468 -11.02 -32.82 2.97
N LYS A 469 -10.53 -32.48 1.76
CA LYS A 469 -9.13 -32.61 1.35
C LYS A 469 -8.31 -31.40 1.81
N ILE A 470 -8.29 -31.11 3.10
CA ILE A 470 -7.59 -29.93 3.64
C ILE A 470 -6.09 -30.23 3.76
N PRO A 471 -5.17 -29.41 3.20
CA PRO A 471 -3.73 -29.59 3.41
C PRO A 471 -3.30 -29.37 4.87
N PRO A 472 -2.13 -29.89 5.28
CA PRO A 472 -1.48 -29.51 6.53
C PRO A 472 -1.24 -27.99 6.64
N GLU A 473 -1.35 -27.45 7.85
CA GLU A 473 -0.83 -26.12 8.20
C GLU A 473 0.71 -26.14 8.10
N ILE A 474 1.30 -25.15 7.43
CA ILE A 474 2.75 -24.97 7.30
C ILE A 474 3.08 -23.49 7.41
N ASP A 475 4.08 -23.16 8.22
CA ASP A 475 4.58 -21.81 8.43
C ASP A 475 6.12 -21.79 8.54
N ILE A 476 6.73 -20.69 8.07
CA ILE A 476 8.18 -20.38 8.14
C ILE A 476 8.33 -18.89 8.45
N VAL A 477 8.75 -18.59 9.69
CA VAL A 477 8.89 -17.22 10.22
C VAL A 477 10.34 -16.79 10.43
N SER A 478 11.27 -17.73 10.53
CA SER A 478 12.69 -17.44 10.76
C SER A 478 13.61 -18.37 9.98
N PRO A 479 14.72 -17.86 9.38
CA PRO A 479 15.05 -16.44 9.22
C PRO A 479 13.95 -15.68 8.48
N THR A 480 13.84 -14.38 8.73
CA THR A 480 12.89 -13.53 8.00
C THR A 480 13.24 -13.55 6.51
N TRP A 481 12.21 -13.42 5.67
CA TRP A 481 12.37 -13.58 4.22
C TRP A 481 13.47 -12.68 3.67
N PHE A 482 14.29 -13.20 2.76
CA PHE A 482 15.37 -12.47 2.10
C PHE A 482 16.52 -12.01 2.99
N THR A 483 16.59 -12.48 4.23
CA THR A 483 17.76 -12.29 5.09
C THR A 483 19.05 -12.67 4.35
N VAL A 484 20.07 -11.81 4.45
CA VAL A 484 21.42 -12.10 4.01
C VAL A 484 22.19 -12.78 5.14
N LEU A 485 22.53 -14.04 4.93
CA LEU A 485 23.28 -14.91 5.84
C LEU A 485 24.77 -14.83 5.51
N TYR A 486 25.52 -14.00 6.24
CA TYR A 486 26.97 -13.87 6.09
C TYR A 486 27.70 -15.02 6.78
N LYS A 487 28.20 -15.98 5.99
CA LYS A 487 28.82 -17.22 6.51
C LYS A 487 29.99 -16.93 7.45
N ASP A 488 30.77 -15.90 7.16
CA ASP A 488 31.93 -15.46 7.94
C ASP A 488 31.57 -14.80 9.28
N GLN A 489 30.31 -14.37 9.45
CA GLN A 489 29.78 -13.78 10.68
C GLN A 489 28.97 -14.78 11.54
N LEU A 490 28.56 -15.91 10.97
CA LEU A 490 27.74 -16.91 11.67
C LEU A 490 28.55 -17.75 12.68
N THR A 491 28.10 -17.74 13.94
CA THR A 491 28.72 -18.53 15.01
C THR A 491 28.23 -19.99 15.05
N GLY A 492 27.08 -20.30 14.44
CA GLY A 492 26.48 -21.63 14.44
C GLY A 492 25.53 -21.88 13.25
N PRO A 493 24.86 -23.04 13.22
CA PRO A 493 23.76 -23.29 12.29
C PRO A 493 22.63 -22.28 12.46
N VAL A 494 21.94 -21.98 11.36
CA VAL A 494 20.77 -21.11 11.32
C VAL A 494 19.53 -21.91 11.71
N GLU A 495 18.69 -21.35 12.58
CA GLU A 495 17.44 -21.99 13.01
C GLU A 495 16.32 -21.71 12.01
N ILE A 496 15.65 -22.77 11.54
CA ILE A 496 14.41 -22.65 10.75
C ILE A 496 13.23 -22.76 11.72
N LYS A 497 12.52 -21.65 11.95
CA LYS A 497 11.37 -21.57 12.87
C LYS A 497 10.06 -21.37 12.13
N GLY A 498 8.99 -21.83 12.73
CA GLY A 498 7.63 -21.84 12.18
C GLY A 498 6.83 -22.97 12.81
N LYS A 499 5.77 -23.40 12.13
CA LYS A 499 4.83 -24.41 12.64
C LYS A 499 4.40 -25.37 11.53
N ILE A 500 4.25 -26.65 11.87
CA ILE A 500 3.61 -27.65 11.02
C ILE A 500 2.55 -28.37 11.84
N ALA A 501 1.32 -28.49 11.31
CA ALA A 501 0.24 -29.24 11.95
C ALA A 501 -0.72 -29.85 10.93
N ALA A 502 -1.34 -30.98 11.25
CA ALA A 502 -2.36 -31.61 10.41
C ALA A 502 -3.46 -32.23 11.28
N LYS A 503 -4.13 -31.40 12.09
CA LYS A 503 -5.09 -31.83 13.13
C LYS A 503 -6.27 -32.64 12.59
N ARG A 504 -6.61 -32.45 11.31
CA ARG A 504 -7.73 -33.14 10.65
C ARG A 504 -7.37 -34.51 10.10
N ALA A 505 -6.08 -34.81 9.95
CA ALA A 505 -5.58 -36.05 9.37
C ALA A 505 -5.55 -37.19 10.42
N VAL A 506 -5.22 -38.41 9.98
CA VAL A 506 -4.93 -39.53 10.88
C VAL A 506 -3.48 -39.47 11.35
N THR A 507 -2.56 -39.13 10.46
CA THR A 507 -1.14 -38.86 10.71
C THR A 507 -0.62 -37.90 9.63
N TYR A 508 0.59 -37.38 9.81
CA TYR A 508 1.26 -36.64 8.74
C TYR A 508 2.77 -36.85 8.73
N ASP A 509 3.35 -36.58 7.56
CA ASP A 509 4.79 -36.61 7.30
C ASP A 509 5.27 -35.21 6.93
N TYR A 510 6.52 -34.86 7.21
CA TYR A 510 7.13 -33.64 6.68
C TYR A 510 8.62 -33.80 6.35
N VAL A 511 9.09 -32.96 5.44
CA VAL A 511 10.50 -32.77 5.09
C VAL A 511 10.82 -31.28 5.07
N VAL A 512 11.97 -30.91 5.66
CA VAL A 512 12.59 -29.60 5.45
C VAL A 512 13.78 -29.82 4.53
N GLU A 513 13.89 -29.02 3.49
CA GLU A 513 14.89 -29.19 2.44
C GLU A 513 15.34 -27.84 1.88
N TRP A 514 16.47 -27.83 1.17
CA TRP A 514 17.00 -26.63 0.54
C TRP A 514 17.56 -26.92 -0.85
N ALA A 515 17.63 -25.91 -1.70
CA ALA A 515 18.33 -25.96 -2.98
C ALA A 515 18.92 -24.59 -3.37
N PRO A 516 19.95 -24.54 -4.24
CA PRO A 516 20.45 -23.28 -4.80
C PRO A 516 19.48 -22.68 -5.83
N GLY A 517 19.43 -21.35 -5.88
CA GLY A 517 18.53 -20.60 -6.76
C GLY A 517 17.18 -20.29 -6.11
N VAL A 518 16.28 -19.64 -6.87
CA VAL A 518 14.97 -19.20 -6.36
C VAL A 518 13.83 -20.15 -6.76
N GLN A 519 13.88 -20.68 -7.99
CA GLN A 519 12.91 -21.65 -8.55
C GLN A 519 13.56 -23.01 -8.87
N PRO A 520 14.20 -23.67 -7.89
CA PRO A 520 14.73 -25.01 -8.10
C PRO A 520 13.58 -26.02 -8.33
N LEU A 521 13.82 -26.97 -9.25
CA LEU A 521 12.94 -28.12 -9.48
C LEU A 521 12.97 -29.08 -8.29
N ASP A 522 11.91 -29.88 -8.12
CA ASP A 522 11.77 -30.86 -7.03
C ASP A 522 13.01 -31.76 -6.85
N GLY A 523 13.62 -32.23 -7.94
CA GLY A 523 14.80 -33.10 -7.89
C GLY A 523 16.09 -32.43 -7.43
N ALA A 524 16.12 -31.10 -7.32
CA ALA A 524 17.31 -30.35 -6.89
C ALA A 524 17.38 -30.18 -5.37
N PHE A 525 16.26 -30.33 -4.66
CA PHE A 525 16.21 -30.14 -3.23
C PHE A 525 16.94 -31.25 -2.46
N LYS A 526 17.62 -30.84 -1.40
CA LYS A 526 18.40 -31.69 -0.50
C LYS A 526 17.76 -31.66 0.90
N PRO A 527 17.46 -32.82 1.51
CA PRO A 527 16.83 -32.85 2.82
C PRO A 527 17.78 -32.32 3.91
N ILE A 528 17.23 -31.51 4.80
CA ILE A 528 17.84 -31.08 6.06
C ILE A 528 17.37 -32.02 7.17
N THR A 529 16.06 -32.24 7.26
CA THR A 529 15.43 -33.17 8.21
C THR A 529 14.12 -33.71 7.63
N SER A 530 13.70 -34.88 8.10
CA SER A 530 12.40 -35.45 7.77
C SER A 530 11.85 -36.25 8.96
N GLN A 531 10.53 -36.27 9.07
CA GLN A 531 9.80 -37.07 10.05
C GLN A 531 8.54 -37.67 9.41
N THR A 532 8.15 -38.85 9.88
CA THR A 532 7.01 -39.62 9.33
C THR A 532 6.10 -40.13 10.42
N MET A 533 4.83 -40.38 10.10
CA MET A 533 3.80 -40.94 10.97
C MET A 533 3.58 -40.11 12.24
N ILE A 534 3.65 -38.79 12.11
CA ILE A 534 3.44 -37.87 13.22
C ILE A 534 1.95 -37.89 13.60
N PRO A 535 1.62 -38.03 14.89
CA PRO A 535 0.23 -37.99 15.35
C PRO A 535 -0.43 -36.64 15.01
N PRO A 536 -1.74 -36.61 14.71
CA PRO A 536 -2.41 -35.42 14.18
C PRO A 536 -2.50 -34.28 15.20
N ASP A 537 -2.54 -34.61 16.50
CA ASP A 537 -2.54 -33.63 17.60
C ASP A 537 -1.14 -33.04 17.89
N THR A 538 -0.08 -33.57 17.26
CA THR A 538 1.28 -33.05 17.45
C THR A 538 1.50 -31.85 16.54
N VAL A 539 1.88 -30.72 17.14
CA VAL A 539 2.36 -29.55 16.42
C VAL A 539 3.89 -29.58 16.44
N VAL A 540 4.52 -29.55 15.26
CA VAL A 540 5.98 -29.46 15.13
C VAL A 540 6.37 -27.99 15.00
N GLY A 541 7.39 -27.56 15.73
CA GLY A 541 7.87 -26.18 15.72
C GLY A 541 7.37 -25.36 16.92
N GLY A 542 7.07 -24.08 16.69
CA GLY A 542 6.76 -23.10 17.74
C GLY A 542 8.04 -22.53 18.37
N ASP A 543 8.16 -22.62 19.69
CA ASP A 543 9.35 -22.14 20.42
C ASP A 543 10.64 -22.91 20.06
N VAL A 544 10.49 -24.13 19.54
CA VAL A 544 11.60 -24.99 19.11
C VAL A 544 11.71 -24.92 17.59
N PRO A 545 12.92 -24.81 17.01
CA PRO A 545 13.08 -24.81 15.56
C PRO A 545 12.61 -26.14 14.94
N ILE A 546 12.00 -26.04 13.76
CA ILE A 546 11.60 -27.19 12.93
C ILE A 546 12.85 -27.93 12.43
N ALA A 547 13.91 -27.16 12.11
CA ALA A 547 15.21 -27.67 11.68
C ALA A 547 16.35 -26.68 12.01
N SER A 548 17.59 -27.16 12.02
CA SER A 548 18.79 -26.32 12.08
C SER A 548 19.65 -26.55 10.83
N PHE A 549 20.11 -25.49 10.19
CA PHE A 549 20.77 -25.55 8.88
C PHE A 549 22.11 -24.82 8.90
N ASP A 550 23.21 -25.55 8.70
CA ASP A 550 24.55 -24.96 8.67
C ASP A 550 24.95 -24.47 7.27
N VAL A 551 24.55 -23.24 6.95
CA VAL A 551 24.83 -22.60 5.65
C VAL A 551 26.32 -22.36 5.38
N ARG A 552 27.18 -22.44 6.40
CA ARG A 552 28.64 -22.24 6.26
C ARG A 552 29.29 -23.40 5.50
N SER A 553 28.63 -24.55 5.48
CA SER A 553 29.09 -25.75 4.78
C SER A 553 28.76 -25.75 3.28
N LEU A 554 27.98 -24.78 2.80
CA LEU A 554 27.54 -24.72 1.40
C LEU A 554 28.69 -24.36 0.48
N THR A 555 29.00 -25.26 -0.45
CA THR A 555 30.08 -25.12 -1.45
C THR A 555 29.56 -24.75 -2.84
N GLU A 556 28.24 -24.79 -3.02
CA GLU A 556 27.52 -24.54 -4.26
C GLU A 556 27.29 -23.04 -4.54
N LEU A 557 27.81 -22.15 -3.70
CA LEU A 557 27.66 -20.70 -3.80
C LEU A 557 29.03 -20.00 -3.94
N PRO A 558 29.17 -18.99 -4.83
CA PRO A 558 28.13 -18.52 -5.75
C PRO A 558 27.78 -19.56 -6.82
N ILE A 559 26.50 -19.62 -7.19
CA ILE A 559 25.98 -20.48 -8.26
C ILE A 559 26.80 -20.18 -9.52
N PRO A 560 27.34 -21.20 -10.20
CA PRO A 560 28.17 -20.97 -11.37
C PRO A 560 27.31 -20.52 -12.57
N PRO A 561 27.85 -19.71 -13.51
CA PRO A 561 27.08 -19.09 -14.57
C PRO A 561 26.21 -20.03 -15.43
N GLU A 562 26.66 -21.26 -15.65
CA GLU A 562 25.93 -22.28 -16.40
C GLU A 562 24.70 -22.85 -15.67
N GLN A 563 24.54 -22.54 -14.38
CA GLN A 563 23.40 -22.90 -13.53
C GLN A 563 22.60 -21.68 -13.09
N TRP A 564 22.92 -20.49 -13.60
CA TRP A 564 22.11 -19.32 -13.29
C TRP A 564 20.69 -19.50 -13.79
N ASP A 565 19.78 -18.99 -12.97
CA ASP A 565 18.39 -18.89 -13.32
C ASP A 565 18.22 -18.11 -14.63
N ILE A 566 17.26 -18.51 -15.46
CA ILE A 566 16.96 -17.82 -16.72
C ILE A 566 16.55 -16.36 -16.52
N ASP A 567 15.93 -16.05 -15.38
CA ASP A 567 15.62 -14.69 -14.96
C ASP A 567 16.87 -14.00 -14.41
N SER A 568 17.91 -14.73 -14.00
CA SER A 568 19.14 -14.17 -13.47
C SER A 568 20.34 -14.24 -14.43
N LYS A 569 20.16 -13.76 -15.68
CA LYS A 569 21.20 -13.84 -16.72
C LYS A 569 22.50 -13.09 -16.37
N LEU A 570 22.48 -12.15 -15.42
CA LEU A 570 23.66 -11.40 -14.98
C LEU A 570 24.21 -11.88 -13.63
N GLY A 571 23.65 -12.96 -13.07
CA GLY A 571 24.07 -13.53 -11.79
C GLY A 571 23.54 -12.77 -10.58
N GLU A 572 22.44 -12.03 -10.74
CA GLU A 572 21.70 -11.33 -9.68
C GLU A 572 21.38 -12.24 -8.48
N ASN A 573 20.97 -13.49 -8.74
CA ASN A 573 20.60 -14.49 -7.74
C ASN A 573 21.72 -15.52 -7.48
N ARG A 574 22.98 -15.21 -7.83
CA ARG A 574 24.08 -16.18 -7.72
C ARG A 574 24.42 -16.56 -6.27
N TYR A 575 23.92 -15.84 -5.27
CA TYR A 575 24.12 -16.14 -3.85
C TYR A 575 22.86 -16.67 -3.17
N THR A 576 21.85 -17.03 -3.96
CA THR A 576 20.51 -17.31 -3.45
C THR A 576 20.28 -18.79 -3.21
N ILE A 577 19.53 -19.10 -2.16
CA ILE A 577 18.99 -20.43 -1.87
C ILE A 577 17.50 -20.34 -1.60
N THR A 578 16.79 -21.44 -1.82
CA THR A 578 15.41 -21.64 -1.37
C THR A 578 15.39 -22.73 -0.32
N VAL A 579 14.76 -22.45 0.83
CA VAL A 579 14.40 -23.43 1.85
C VAL A 579 12.91 -23.71 1.75
N ARG A 580 12.53 -24.98 1.84
CA ARG A 580 11.16 -25.44 1.68
C ARG A 580 10.78 -26.42 2.76
N ILE A 581 9.52 -26.36 3.16
CA ILE A 581 8.85 -27.37 3.97
C ILE A 581 7.73 -27.97 3.13
N SER A 582 7.76 -29.29 2.94
CA SER A 582 6.66 -30.03 2.33
C SER A 582 6.10 -30.99 3.37
N ALA A 583 4.78 -31.01 3.53
CA ALA A 583 4.08 -31.89 4.46
C ALA A 583 2.97 -32.67 3.75
N THR A 584 2.71 -33.91 4.19
CA THR A 584 1.64 -34.75 3.65
C THR A 584 0.73 -35.22 4.78
N ALA A 585 -0.53 -34.80 4.75
CA ALA A 585 -1.60 -35.28 5.63
C ALA A 585 -2.16 -36.60 5.10
N HIS A 586 -2.17 -37.63 5.95
CA HIS A 586 -2.73 -38.94 5.64
C HIS A 586 -4.13 -39.05 6.27
N TYR A 587 -5.19 -38.92 5.47
CA TYR A 587 -6.57 -39.11 5.95
C TYR A 587 -7.04 -40.57 5.86
N GLY A 588 -6.43 -41.35 4.96
CA GLY A 588 -6.90 -42.67 4.59
C GLY A 588 -8.27 -42.64 3.88
N GLY A 589 -8.92 -43.79 3.79
CA GLY A 589 -10.24 -43.91 3.16
C GLY A 589 -10.27 -43.41 1.71
N THR A 590 -11.33 -42.68 1.35
CA THR A 590 -11.51 -42.09 0.02
C THR A 590 -10.86 -40.72 -0.14
N ILE A 591 -10.46 -40.07 0.96
CA ILE A 591 -9.79 -38.75 0.93
C ILE A 591 -8.33 -38.94 0.49
N GLY A 592 -7.65 -39.95 1.05
CA GLY A 592 -6.26 -40.28 0.70
C GLY A 592 -5.25 -39.32 1.33
N ASP A 593 -4.18 -39.04 0.59
CA ASP A 593 -3.08 -38.18 1.00
C ASP A 593 -3.27 -36.77 0.43
N VAL A 594 -3.07 -35.75 1.26
CA VAL A 594 -3.17 -34.34 0.87
C VAL A 594 -1.85 -33.65 1.19
N ARG A 595 -1.22 -33.03 0.20
CA ARG A 595 0.05 -32.33 0.34
C ARG A 595 -0.17 -30.85 0.64
N GLY A 596 0.70 -30.28 1.47
CA GLY A 596 0.92 -28.85 1.64
C GLY A 596 2.39 -28.51 1.45
N GLU A 597 2.68 -27.24 1.17
CA GLU A 597 4.04 -26.74 0.99
C GLU A 597 4.18 -25.25 1.33
N LEU A 598 5.32 -24.85 1.89
CA LEU A 598 5.72 -23.45 1.98
C LEU A 598 7.22 -23.32 1.74
N ARG A 599 7.65 -22.20 1.14
CA ARG A 599 9.04 -21.95 0.78
C ARG A 599 9.45 -20.51 1.09
N ARG A 600 10.74 -20.30 1.37
CA ARG A 600 11.36 -19.00 1.59
C ARG A 600 12.70 -18.93 0.87
N THR A 601 13.05 -17.72 0.44
CA THR A 601 14.28 -17.44 -0.30
C THR A 601 15.24 -16.64 0.58
N TYR A 602 16.51 -17.04 0.60
CA TYR A 602 17.56 -16.40 1.41
C TYR A 602 18.81 -16.16 0.57
N TYR A 603 19.63 -15.20 0.98
CA TYR A 603 20.93 -14.95 0.37
C TYR A 603 22.03 -15.44 1.31
N VAL A 604 23.05 -16.11 0.79
CA VAL A 604 24.18 -16.58 1.58
C VAL A 604 25.47 -16.03 0.98
N HIS A 605 26.14 -15.15 1.72
CA HIS A 605 27.28 -14.38 1.24
C HIS A 605 28.51 -14.54 2.17
N GLU A 606 29.68 -14.14 1.69
CA GLU A 606 30.91 -13.97 2.47
C GLU A 606 31.51 -12.60 2.10
N ASP A 607 31.74 -11.73 3.07
CA ASP A 607 32.37 -10.43 2.83
C ASP A 607 33.38 -10.11 3.94
N ASN A 608 34.64 -10.42 3.67
CA ASN A 608 35.75 -10.18 4.60
C ASN A 608 36.13 -8.71 4.73
N THR A 609 35.46 -7.80 4.01
CA THR A 609 35.64 -6.34 4.13
C THR A 609 34.60 -5.70 5.06
N LEU A 610 33.57 -6.43 5.48
CA LEU A 610 32.59 -5.94 6.45
C LEU A 610 33.28 -5.53 7.75
N VAL A 611 32.95 -4.34 8.22
CA VAL A 611 33.37 -3.87 9.54
C VAL A 611 32.74 -4.77 10.60
N LYS A 612 33.53 -5.19 11.58
CA LYS A 612 33.05 -6.05 12.67
C LYS A 612 31.81 -5.44 13.34
N GLY A 613 30.76 -6.24 13.47
CA GLY A 613 29.48 -5.81 14.03
C GLY A 613 28.49 -5.25 13.00
N PHE A 614 28.88 -5.13 11.73
CA PHE A 614 28.00 -4.80 10.62
C PHE A 614 27.75 -6.01 9.70
N PRO A 615 26.57 -6.08 9.04
CA PRO A 615 25.42 -5.21 9.26
C PRO A 615 24.77 -5.42 10.63
N ILE A 616 24.13 -4.38 11.17
CA ILE A 616 23.33 -4.45 12.40
C ILE A 616 21.88 -4.74 12.00
N TYR A 617 21.24 -5.71 12.65
CA TYR A 617 19.80 -5.90 12.52
C TYR A 617 19.09 -5.05 13.58
N VAL A 618 18.27 -4.10 13.14
CA VAL A 618 17.59 -3.12 14.00
C VAL A 618 16.11 -3.43 14.21
N GLY A 619 15.59 -4.49 13.58
CA GLY A 619 14.18 -4.91 13.71
C GLY A 619 13.20 -4.16 12.80
N ASP A 620 13.42 -2.86 12.62
CA ASP A 620 12.59 -1.98 11.80
C ASP A 620 13.25 -1.58 10.48
N SER A 621 12.47 -0.97 9.58
CA SER A 621 13.01 -0.22 8.46
C SER A 621 13.60 1.12 8.93
N PHE A 622 14.47 1.68 8.10
CA PHE A 622 15.11 2.97 8.36
C PHE A 622 15.08 3.80 7.07
N GLU A 623 14.22 4.80 7.03
CA GLU A 623 14.13 5.75 5.93
C GLU A 623 14.83 7.07 6.27
N SER A 624 15.04 7.34 7.56
CA SER A 624 15.84 8.47 8.04
C SER A 624 17.29 8.35 7.57
N SER A 625 17.76 9.36 6.85
CA SER A 625 19.17 9.42 6.44
C SER A 625 20.07 9.62 7.66
N PRO A 626 21.09 8.77 7.89
CA PRO A 626 21.93 8.87 9.07
C PRO A 626 22.77 10.15 9.06
N LYS A 627 23.08 10.67 10.26
CA LYS A 627 24.01 11.77 10.49
C LYS A 627 25.20 11.32 11.33
N MET A 628 26.31 12.02 11.16
CA MET A 628 27.51 11.84 11.99
C MET A 628 27.79 13.13 12.75
N ALA A 629 27.68 13.10 14.08
CA ALA A 629 27.92 14.24 14.96
C ALA A 629 28.46 13.76 16.30
N ASP A 630 29.27 14.58 16.97
CA ASP A 630 29.75 14.28 18.33
C ASP A 630 28.63 14.65 19.31
N ILE A 631 27.90 13.64 19.80
CA ILE A 631 26.75 13.84 20.69
C ILE A 631 27.20 13.74 22.14
N ASP A 632 28.04 12.76 22.49
CA ASP A 632 28.47 12.56 23.88
C ASP A 632 29.61 13.50 24.33
N GLY A 633 30.17 14.29 23.41
CA GLY A 633 31.18 15.31 23.67
C GLY A 633 32.59 14.75 23.83
N ASP A 634 32.85 13.52 23.35
CA ASP A 634 34.16 12.87 23.45
C ASP A 634 35.15 13.28 22.35
N GLY A 635 34.71 14.09 21.37
CA GLY A 635 35.49 14.53 20.22
C GLY A 635 35.45 13.60 19.01
N VAL A 636 34.70 12.49 19.08
CA VAL A 636 34.48 11.52 18.02
C VAL A 636 33.02 11.62 17.54
N ARG A 637 32.80 11.50 16.24
CA ARG A 637 31.43 11.53 15.71
C ARG A 637 30.71 10.21 15.95
N ASP A 638 29.54 10.28 16.54
CA ASP A 638 28.56 9.22 16.68
C ASP A 638 27.66 9.13 15.45
N LEU A 639 27.10 7.95 15.22
CA LEU A 639 26.08 7.70 14.21
C LEU A 639 24.69 7.95 14.80
N VAL A 640 23.97 8.93 14.27
CA VAL A 640 22.61 9.31 14.69
C VAL A 640 21.61 8.94 13.60
N TYR A 641 20.58 8.15 13.91
CA TYR A 641 19.52 7.82 12.94
C TYR A 641 18.22 7.37 13.61
N GLY A 642 17.10 7.65 12.95
CA GLY A 642 15.76 7.20 13.38
C GLY A 642 15.30 5.91 12.70
N THR A 643 14.46 5.14 13.38
CA THR A 643 13.75 3.96 12.83
C THR A 643 12.27 4.22 12.65
N SER A 644 11.63 3.48 11.74
CA SER A 644 10.17 3.51 11.55
C SER A 644 9.39 2.94 12.74
N GLY A 645 10.04 2.19 13.64
CA GLY A 645 9.46 1.78 14.93
C GLY A 645 9.53 2.87 16.02
N GLY A 646 9.98 4.08 15.68
CA GLY A 646 9.98 5.23 16.59
C GLY A 646 11.20 5.30 17.51
N GLN A 647 12.32 4.67 17.14
CA GLN A 647 13.57 4.75 17.91
C GLN A 647 14.53 5.74 17.28
N MET A 648 15.00 6.73 18.04
CA MET A 648 16.16 7.55 17.68
C MET A 648 17.41 6.94 18.32
N LEU A 649 18.31 6.40 17.50
CA LEU A 649 19.51 5.71 17.93
C LEU A 649 20.73 6.63 17.78
N VAL A 650 21.60 6.60 18.79
CA VAL A 650 22.92 7.22 18.75
C VAL A 650 23.94 6.14 19.07
N LEU A 651 24.78 5.80 18.09
CA LEU A 651 25.75 4.72 18.18
C LEU A 651 27.17 5.26 18.06
N LYS A 652 28.00 5.05 19.08
CA LYS A 652 29.44 5.27 19.00
C LYS A 652 30.09 4.13 18.24
N MET A 653 31.06 4.44 17.38
CA MET A 653 31.76 3.44 16.58
C MET A 653 33.01 2.95 17.30
N THR A 654 33.02 1.69 17.78
CA THR A 654 34.16 1.11 18.50
C THR A 654 34.84 0.00 17.69
N PRO A 655 36.08 -0.41 18.04
CA PRO A 655 36.73 -1.58 17.41
C PRO A 655 36.00 -2.92 17.62
N SER A 656 35.12 -3.01 18.64
CA SER A 656 34.26 -4.17 18.88
C SER A 656 33.01 -4.18 18.02
N GLY A 657 32.65 -3.03 17.45
CA GLY A 657 31.39 -2.78 16.75
C GLY A 657 30.69 -1.51 17.28
N PRO A 658 29.51 -1.21 16.73
CA PRO A 658 28.67 -0.10 17.19
C PRO A 658 28.14 -0.37 18.60
N GLU A 659 28.16 0.64 19.46
CA GLU A 659 27.62 0.59 20.82
C GLU A 659 26.68 1.78 21.04
N ALA A 660 25.54 1.58 21.71
CA ALA A 660 24.64 2.69 22.01
C ALA A 660 25.27 3.69 22.99
N VAL A 661 25.07 4.98 22.73
CA VAL A 661 25.38 6.06 23.66
C VAL A 661 24.37 6.04 24.82
N SER A 662 24.83 6.39 26.03
CA SER A 662 23.98 6.39 27.22
C SER A 662 22.79 7.33 27.03
N GLY A 663 21.58 6.86 27.36
CA GLY A 663 20.34 7.62 27.15
C GLY A 663 19.60 7.27 25.86
N PHE A 664 20.25 6.56 24.93
CA PHE A 664 19.66 6.13 23.66
C PHE A 664 19.44 4.61 23.61
N PRO A 665 18.43 4.12 22.85
CA PRO A 665 17.53 4.89 21.99
C PRO A 665 16.55 5.78 22.76
N TYR A 666 16.29 6.98 22.23
CA TYR A 666 15.10 7.74 22.60
C TYR A 666 13.90 7.16 21.86
N LEU A 667 12.76 7.03 22.53
CA LEU A 667 11.55 6.47 21.96
C LEU A 667 10.53 7.59 21.73
N THR A 668 10.01 7.71 20.51
CA THR A 668 8.90 8.61 20.20
C THR A 668 7.66 8.26 21.01
N ARG A 669 6.68 9.17 21.08
CA ARG A 669 5.41 8.86 21.75
C ARG A 669 4.68 7.70 21.06
N LYS A 670 3.69 7.14 21.74
CA LYS A 670 2.81 6.14 21.11
C LYS A 670 2.02 6.82 20.00
N MET A 671 1.73 6.08 18.94
CA MET A 671 0.93 6.62 17.85
C MET A 671 -0.48 7.00 18.31
N ASP A 672 -1.11 7.90 17.55
CA ASP A 672 -2.46 8.40 17.81
C ASP A 672 -3.44 7.23 18.02
N GLY A 673 -4.35 7.38 18.98
CA GLY A 673 -5.25 6.31 19.40
C GLY A 673 -4.67 5.33 20.44
N LEU A 674 -3.35 5.24 20.60
CA LEU A 674 -2.70 4.38 21.62
C LEU A 674 -2.15 5.14 22.83
N ASN A 675 -2.40 6.44 22.89
CA ASN A 675 -2.07 7.29 24.02
C ASN A 675 -3.06 7.04 25.19
N ALA A 676 -2.54 6.94 26.42
CA ALA A 676 -3.39 6.72 27.60
C ALA A 676 -4.23 7.94 27.96
N VAL A 677 -3.78 9.12 27.55
CA VAL A 677 -4.48 10.39 27.69
C VAL A 677 -4.34 11.11 26.34
N PRO A 678 -5.45 11.38 25.63
CA PRO A 678 -5.42 12.17 24.40
C PRO A 678 -4.77 13.53 24.64
N GLU A 679 -3.87 13.95 23.76
CA GLU A 679 -3.15 15.22 23.90
C GLU A 679 -3.98 16.39 23.35
N GLU A 680 -4.85 16.11 22.39
CA GLU A 680 -5.78 17.07 21.79
C GLU A 680 -7.24 16.63 21.96
N ALA A 681 -8.15 17.60 22.04
CA ALA A 681 -9.57 17.30 22.09
C ALA A 681 -10.04 16.68 20.77
N GLY A 682 -10.66 15.50 20.83
CA GLY A 682 -11.16 14.77 19.66
C GLY A 682 -10.22 13.69 19.13
N GLU A 683 -9.04 13.48 19.72
CA GLU A 683 -8.24 12.28 19.46
C GLU A 683 -8.92 11.05 20.12
N PRO A 684 -9.18 9.97 19.36
CA PRO A 684 -9.78 8.76 19.93
C PRO A 684 -8.78 7.97 20.79
N SER A 685 -9.27 6.95 21.48
CA SER A 685 -8.43 6.01 22.22
C SER A 685 -8.89 4.58 21.95
N TYR A 686 -8.09 3.84 21.21
CA TYR A 686 -8.33 2.44 20.84
C TYR A 686 -7.95 1.46 21.94
N LEU A 687 -7.38 1.91 23.06
CA LEU A 687 -6.87 1.03 24.13
C LEU A 687 -7.93 0.09 24.75
N ALA A 688 -9.22 0.34 24.52
CA ALA A 688 -10.30 -0.56 24.91
C ALA A 688 -10.47 -1.76 23.96
N ALA A 689 -9.97 -1.69 22.73
CA ALA A 689 -10.11 -2.75 21.75
C ALA A 689 -9.41 -4.04 22.23
N PRO A 690 -9.98 -5.22 21.92
CA PRO A 690 -9.41 -6.51 22.35
C PRO A 690 -7.91 -6.65 22.07
N ALA A 691 -7.46 -6.29 20.87
CA ALA A 691 -6.04 -6.37 20.47
C ALA A 691 -5.09 -5.62 21.41
N PHE A 692 -5.53 -4.49 21.98
CA PHE A 692 -4.70 -3.67 22.87
C PHE A 692 -4.91 -3.99 24.35
N ALA A 693 -6.07 -4.54 24.72
CA ALA A 693 -6.44 -4.83 26.10
C ALA A 693 -5.94 -6.19 26.60
N THR A 694 -5.76 -7.18 25.72
CA THR A 694 -5.39 -8.56 26.13
C THR A 694 -3.91 -8.75 26.43
N GLY A 695 -3.06 -7.80 26.02
CA GLY A 695 -1.60 -7.90 26.14
C GLY A 695 -0.96 -8.87 25.14
N ASP A 696 -1.69 -9.24 24.08
CA ASP A 696 -1.20 -10.13 23.02
C ASP A 696 -0.13 -9.47 22.12
N LEU A 697 0.00 -8.14 22.18
CA LEU A 697 0.98 -7.38 21.42
C LEU A 697 2.27 -7.15 22.23
N PRO A 698 3.47 -7.43 21.67
CA PRO A 698 4.76 -7.30 22.39
C PRO A 698 4.98 -5.89 22.97
N GLU A 699 4.73 -4.85 22.18
CA GLU A 699 4.68 -3.46 22.58
C GLU A 699 3.67 -2.71 21.69
N LEU A 700 3.11 -1.60 22.18
CA LEU A 700 2.24 -0.75 21.39
C LEU A 700 3.06 0.08 20.39
N GLY A 701 2.51 0.27 19.19
CA GLY A 701 3.14 1.04 18.13
C GLY A 701 3.46 2.48 18.54
N ARG A 702 4.57 2.98 18.01
CA ARG A 702 5.08 4.34 18.24
C ARG A 702 5.07 5.12 16.95
N GLU A 703 5.13 6.44 17.07
CA GLU A 703 5.18 7.29 15.88
C GLU A 703 6.45 7.04 15.06
N SER A 704 6.26 6.72 13.78
CA SER A 704 7.32 6.38 12.85
C SER A 704 8.22 7.56 12.50
N ILE A 705 9.53 7.32 12.36
CA ILE A 705 10.51 8.30 11.84
C ILE A 705 10.86 7.91 10.38
N THR A 706 10.11 8.40 9.39
CA THR A 706 10.04 7.83 8.02
C THR A 706 10.74 8.61 6.91
N SER A 707 11.28 9.80 7.17
CA SER A 707 12.10 10.56 6.20
C SER A 707 12.84 11.74 6.82
N SER A 708 12.59 12.01 8.11
CA SER A 708 13.30 13.00 8.89
C SER A 708 14.75 12.58 9.10
N ALA A 709 15.66 13.02 8.21
CA ALA A 709 17.06 13.07 8.56
C ALA A 709 17.19 13.97 9.81
N PRO A 710 17.75 13.49 10.93
CA PRO A 710 17.87 14.33 12.11
C PRO A 710 18.71 15.57 11.80
N ALA A 711 18.32 16.70 12.36
CA ALA A 711 19.18 17.88 12.42
C ALA A 711 19.91 17.88 13.76
N VAL A 712 21.19 18.27 13.74
CA VAL A 712 22.02 18.26 14.94
C VAL A 712 22.73 19.61 15.06
N GLY A 713 22.62 20.23 16.23
CA GLY A 713 23.27 21.49 16.54
C GLY A 713 22.98 21.93 17.97
N ASP A 714 23.84 22.80 18.49
CA ASP A 714 23.68 23.49 19.78
C ASP A 714 22.52 24.49 19.67
N LEU A 715 21.33 24.03 20.03
CA LEU A 715 20.07 24.76 19.90
C LEU A 715 19.87 25.70 21.10
N ASP A 716 20.31 25.29 22.29
CA ASP A 716 20.09 26.05 23.52
C ASP A 716 21.25 26.96 23.95
N GLY A 717 22.42 26.79 23.32
CA GLY A 717 23.62 27.61 23.50
C GLY A 717 24.52 27.15 24.66
N ASP A 718 24.33 25.93 25.17
CA ASP A 718 25.11 25.38 26.28
C ASP A 718 26.47 24.77 25.85
N GLY A 719 26.66 24.60 24.53
CA GLY A 719 27.88 24.07 23.91
C GLY A 719 27.86 22.56 23.64
N ASP A 720 26.82 21.84 24.04
CA ASP A 720 26.51 20.49 23.61
C ASP A 720 25.59 20.52 22.37
N ASN A 721 25.44 19.40 21.66
CA ASN A 721 24.55 19.33 20.50
C ASN A 721 23.22 18.65 20.86
N GLU A 722 22.12 19.25 20.42
CA GLU A 722 20.79 18.63 20.45
C GLU A 722 20.51 17.89 19.14
N ILE A 723 19.62 16.90 19.24
CA ILE A 723 19.09 16.17 18.08
C ILE A 723 17.64 16.59 17.88
N VAL A 724 17.35 17.17 16.71
CA VAL A 724 16.00 17.54 16.27
C VAL A 724 15.54 16.56 15.20
N PHE A 725 14.36 15.96 15.39
CA PHE A 725 13.78 15.01 14.44
C PHE A 725 12.25 15.08 14.50
N VAL A 726 11.60 14.57 13.45
CA VAL A 726 10.14 14.62 13.33
C VAL A 726 9.57 13.26 12.96
N SER A 727 8.42 12.92 13.54
CA SER A 727 7.65 11.73 13.17
C SER A 727 6.76 11.97 11.95
N TYR A 728 6.36 10.92 11.23
CA TYR A 728 5.47 10.99 10.06
C TYR A 728 4.17 11.75 10.39
N ALA A 729 3.64 11.50 11.58
CA ALA A 729 2.40 12.10 12.04
C ALA A 729 2.55 13.61 12.39
N GLY A 730 3.78 14.15 12.37
CA GLY A 730 4.06 15.58 12.49
C GLY A 730 4.45 16.03 13.90
N THR A 731 4.96 15.13 14.74
CA THR A 731 5.49 15.51 16.06
C THR A 731 6.98 15.80 15.96
N ILE A 732 7.38 17.00 16.35
CA ILE A 732 8.77 17.44 16.37
C ILE A 732 9.33 17.16 17.77
N TYR A 733 10.49 16.51 17.81
CA TYR A 733 11.23 16.14 19.01
C TYR A 733 12.57 16.88 19.02
N VAL A 734 12.95 17.36 20.21
CA VAL A 734 14.27 17.94 20.48
C VAL A 734 14.80 17.26 21.73
N VAL A 735 15.91 16.54 21.60
CA VAL A 735 16.50 15.77 22.69
C VAL A 735 17.97 16.14 22.88
N ASP A 736 18.39 16.25 24.14
CA ASP A 736 19.77 16.52 24.54
C ASP A 736 20.67 15.29 24.33
N LYS A 737 21.98 15.47 24.58
CA LYS A 737 22.96 14.37 24.52
C LYS A 737 22.72 13.19 25.47
N ASN A 738 21.85 13.35 26.48
CA ASN A 738 21.49 12.31 27.44
C ASN A 738 20.18 11.60 27.06
N GLY A 739 19.59 11.93 25.91
CA GLY A 739 18.30 11.40 25.48
C GLY A 739 17.12 11.97 26.27
N MET A 740 17.24 13.18 26.80
CA MET A 740 16.17 13.87 27.52
C MET A 740 15.55 14.95 26.63
N PRO A 741 14.21 15.07 26.57
CA PRO A 741 13.57 16.13 25.78
C PRO A 741 13.81 17.50 26.41
N LEU A 742 14.04 18.52 25.58
CA LEU A 742 14.12 19.91 26.03
C LEU A 742 12.75 20.47 26.43
N GLU A 743 12.75 21.53 27.26
CA GLU A 743 11.52 22.22 27.66
C GLU A 743 10.79 22.78 26.42
N GLY A 744 9.47 22.57 26.36
CA GLY A 744 8.64 22.94 25.20
C GLY A 744 8.51 21.83 24.15
N TRP A 745 9.27 20.73 24.28
CA TRP A 745 9.29 19.61 23.35
C TRP A 745 8.88 18.28 24.02
N PRO A 746 8.30 17.33 23.27
CA PRO A 746 7.94 17.40 21.84
C PRO A 746 6.75 18.32 21.56
N LYS A 747 6.61 18.75 20.29
CA LYS A 747 5.50 19.60 19.82
C LYS A 747 4.82 18.99 18.59
N ARG A 748 3.50 18.85 18.64
CA ARG A 748 2.67 18.32 17.55
C ARG A 748 2.24 19.44 16.59
N LEU A 749 2.37 19.19 15.28
CA LEU A 749 1.79 20.05 14.24
C LEU A 749 0.24 19.89 14.21
N PRO A 750 -0.52 20.94 13.83
CA PRO A 750 -1.98 20.90 13.86
C PRO A 750 -2.61 19.78 13.02
N ARG A 751 -3.71 19.20 13.52
CA ARG A 751 -4.55 18.24 12.80
C ARG A 751 -5.36 18.91 11.68
N ILE A 752 -5.66 18.16 10.62
CA ILE A 752 -6.56 18.56 9.53
C ILE A 752 -7.69 17.52 9.43
N PRO A 753 -8.96 17.88 9.72
CA PRO A 753 -10.08 16.94 9.66
C PRO A 753 -10.64 16.75 8.24
N SER A 754 -11.49 15.74 8.04
CA SER A 754 -12.36 15.62 6.85
C SER A 754 -13.28 16.82 6.69
N CYS A 755 -13.56 17.21 5.44
CA CYS A 755 -14.72 18.06 5.18
C CYS A 755 -16.01 17.25 5.37
N SER A 756 -17.04 17.85 6.00
CA SER A 756 -18.36 17.22 6.10
C SER A 756 -18.95 16.94 4.72
N LEU A 757 -19.46 15.73 4.51
CA LEU A 757 -20.20 15.35 3.30
C LEU A 757 -21.63 15.86 3.29
N ASP A 758 -22.23 16.13 4.45
CA ASP A 758 -23.55 16.76 4.57
C ASP A 758 -23.44 18.25 4.19
N PRO A 759 -24.07 18.69 3.08
CA PRO A 759 -24.00 20.08 2.62
C PRO A 759 -24.74 21.07 3.54
N MET A 760 -25.52 20.59 4.50
CA MET A 760 -26.18 21.41 5.52
C MET A 760 -25.34 21.60 6.79
N ASN A 761 -24.27 20.81 6.96
CA ASN A 761 -23.34 20.92 8.08
C ASN A 761 -22.22 21.92 7.77
N PRO A 762 -21.84 22.81 8.71
CA PRO A 762 -20.70 23.69 8.54
C PRO A 762 -19.39 22.91 8.36
N VAL A 763 -18.64 23.24 7.32
CA VAL A 763 -17.35 22.60 7.02
C VAL A 763 -16.23 23.29 7.83
N PRO A 764 -15.44 22.56 8.65
CA PRO A 764 -14.27 23.11 9.31
C PRO A 764 -13.23 23.54 8.27
N GLN A 765 -12.50 24.64 8.48
CA GLN A 765 -11.50 25.13 7.52
C GLN A 765 -10.17 25.40 8.22
N PRO A 766 -9.03 24.89 7.71
CA PRO A 766 -8.93 23.98 6.56
C PRO A 766 -9.44 22.56 6.87
N CYS A 767 -9.82 21.81 5.84
CA CYS A 767 -10.18 20.38 5.90
C CYS A 767 -9.75 19.65 4.62
N MET A 768 -9.63 18.33 4.71
CA MET A 768 -9.36 17.46 3.55
C MET A 768 -10.60 17.36 2.68
N SER A 769 -10.44 17.60 1.37
CA SER A 769 -11.55 17.61 0.42
C SER A 769 -11.15 16.99 -0.91
N THR A 770 -12.14 16.77 -1.77
CA THR A 770 -11.90 16.27 -3.14
C THR A 770 -11.05 17.21 -3.99
N GLU A 771 -10.95 18.47 -3.59
CA GLU A 771 -10.18 19.50 -4.30
C GLU A 771 -8.81 19.74 -3.66
N SER A 772 -8.64 19.46 -2.37
CA SER A 772 -7.45 19.80 -1.61
C SER A 772 -6.89 18.59 -0.88
N ARG A 773 -5.59 18.33 -1.09
CA ARG A 773 -4.88 17.17 -0.52
C ARG A 773 -4.13 17.50 0.76
N LEU A 774 -4.58 18.53 1.48
CA LEU A 774 -4.05 18.79 2.82
C LEU A 774 -4.21 17.55 3.68
N ALA A 775 -3.25 17.29 4.56
CA ALA A 775 -3.29 16.16 5.48
C ALA A 775 -2.58 16.51 6.79
N ARG A 776 -2.70 15.63 7.79
CA ARG A 776 -1.90 15.70 9.02
C ARG A 776 -0.48 15.20 8.76
N GLY A 777 0.50 15.77 9.45
CA GLY A 777 1.85 15.23 9.47
C GLY A 777 2.85 15.89 8.52
N THR A 778 3.95 15.19 8.29
CA THR A 778 5.06 15.69 7.46
C THR A 778 5.99 14.58 6.97
N PHE A 779 6.60 14.81 5.82
CA PHE A 779 7.72 14.03 5.29
C PHE A 779 9.04 14.82 5.27
N ALA A 780 9.00 16.11 5.58
CA ALA A 780 10.14 17.00 5.52
C ALA A 780 11.03 16.82 6.76
N ALA A 781 12.35 16.79 6.55
CA ALA A 781 13.30 16.84 7.67
C ALA A 781 13.34 18.26 8.29
N PRO A 782 13.59 18.38 9.60
CA PRO A 782 13.80 19.68 10.23
C PRO A 782 15.10 20.30 9.74
N VAL A 783 15.14 21.64 9.66
CA VAL A 783 16.34 22.40 9.32
C VAL A 783 16.65 23.39 10.43
N LEU A 784 17.92 23.46 10.84
CA LEU A 784 18.38 24.40 11.86
C LEU A 784 19.04 25.62 11.22
N ALA A 785 18.55 26.81 11.56
CA ALA A 785 19.13 28.08 11.13
C ALA A 785 18.72 29.21 12.08
N ASP A 786 19.63 30.13 12.36
CA ASP A 786 19.34 31.40 13.07
C ASP A 786 18.58 32.35 12.13
N MET A 787 17.24 32.26 12.16
CA MET A 787 16.32 32.91 11.24
C MET A 787 16.07 34.37 11.61
N ASP A 788 16.08 34.71 12.91
CA ASP A 788 15.82 36.07 13.39
C ASP A 788 17.07 36.87 13.81
N LYS A 789 18.26 36.25 13.73
CA LYS A 789 19.57 36.85 14.03
C LYS A 789 19.77 37.17 15.52
N ASP A 790 19.10 36.47 16.42
CA ASP A 790 19.33 36.61 17.85
C ASP A 790 20.59 35.85 18.34
N GLY A 791 21.12 34.93 17.52
CA GLY A 791 22.33 34.17 17.76
C GLY A 791 22.09 32.73 18.22
N ASP A 792 20.84 32.34 18.46
CA ASP A 792 20.42 30.97 18.70
C ASP A 792 19.92 30.33 17.39
N LEU A 793 19.85 29.00 17.33
CA LEU A 793 19.32 28.29 16.16
C LEU A 793 17.80 28.13 16.27
N ASP A 794 17.08 28.29 15.15
CA ASP A 794 15.65 28.02 15.02
C ASP A 794 15.38 26.76 14.21
N ILE A 795 14.19 26.19 14.38
CA ILE A 795 13.74 24.98 13.68
C ILE A 795 12.76 25.35 12.57
N VAL A 796 13.15 25.13 11.32
CA VAL A 796 12.29 25.28 10.13
C VAL A 796 11.70 23.93 9.73
N GLN A 797 10.37 23.87 9.57
CA GLN A 797 9.65 22.63 9.27
C GLN A 797 8.56 22.83 8.21
N GLY A 798 8.60 22.05 7.12
CA GLY A 798 7.49 21.94 6.16
C GLY A 798 6.47 20.87 6.55
N ALA A 799 5.20 21.01 6.17
CA ALA A 799 4.13 20.13 6.63
C ALA A 799 3.03 19.87 5.59
N PHE A 800 2.28 18.77 5.79
CA PHE A 800 1.19 18.35 4.91
C PHE A 800 -0.04 19.26 4.97
N ASP A 801 -0.12 20.16 5.95
CA ASP A 801 -1.15 21.20 6.00
C ASP A 801 -0.84 22.41 5.08
N GLY A 802 0.18 22.28 4.24
CA GLY A 802 0.54 23.26 3.22
C GLY A 802 1.35 24.43 3.79
N LYS A 803 1.93 24.30 4.99
CA LYS A 803 2.64 25.40 5.66
C LYS A 803 4.13 25.15 5.89
N ILE A 804 4.84 26.27 6.08
CA ILE A 804 6.17 26.33 6.69
C ILE A 804 6.04 26.92 8.09
N TYR A 805 6.56 26.18 9.06
CA TYR A 805 6.70 26.59 10.44
C TYR A 805 8.14 26.98 10.73
N VAL A 806 8.32 27.95 11.62
CA VAL A 806 9.62 28.30 12.21
C VAL A 806 9.44 28.48 13.70
N PHE A 807 10.13 27.66 14.48
CA PHE A 807 10.04 27.66 15.94
C PHE A 807 11.37 28.08 16.55
N ASP A 808 11.32 28.89 17.61
CA ASP A 808 12.47 29.13 18.47
C ASP A 808 12.81 27.89 19.31
N LYS A 809 13.93 27.94 20.04
CA LYS A 809 14.37 26.83 20.93
C LYS A 809 13.36 26.42 22.00
N SER A 810 12.45 27.31 22.40
CA SER A 810 11.37 27.01 23.37
C SER A 810 10.15 26.35 22.74
N GLY A 811 10.13 26.22 21.41
CA GLY A 811 9.00 25.73 20.64
C GLY A 811 7.93 26.78 20.35
N ALA A 812 8.17 28.07 20.60
CA ALA A 812 7.25 29.13 20.20
C ALA A 812 7.40 29.49 18.72
N ASP A 813 6.30 29.82 18.04
CA ASP A 813 6.35 30.29 16.65
C ASP A 813 7.11 31.63 16.57
N LEU A 814 8.06 31.73 15.64
CA LEU A 814 8.71 33.01 15.37
C LEU A 814 7.71 34.02 14.77
N PRO A 815 7.87 35.33 15.07
CA PRO A 815 7.03 36.37 14.49
C PRO A 815 7.06 36.33 12.96
N GLY A 816 5.89 36.16 12.35
CA GLY A 816 5.74 36.08 10.90
C GLY A 816 5.40 34.68 10.37
N PHE A 817 5.50 33.65 11.22
CA PHE A 817 5.21 32.25 10.92
C PHE A 817 4.03 31.71 11.76
N PRO A 818 3.39 30.59 11.34
CA PRO A 818 3.61 29.85 10.09
C PRO A 818 3.14 30.59 8.83
N ILE A 819 3.69 30.20 7.68
CA ILE A 819 3.27 30.68 6.36
C ILE A 819 2.58 29.57 5.59
N GLU A 820 1.43 29.88 5.01
CA GLU A 820 0.77 29.04 4.00
C GLU A 820 1.49 29.17 2.65
N VAL A 821 2.02 28.06 2.15
CA VAL A 821 2.68 27.98 0.85
C VAL A 821 1.61 27.76 -0.21
N LYS A 822 1.19 28.85 -0.82
CA LYS A 822 0.21 28.81 -1.90
C LYS A 822 0.46 29.84 -2.98
N TYR A 823 -0.03 29.52 -4.16
CA TYR A 823 -0.16 30.48 -5.25
C TYR A 823 -1.53 31.19 -5.23
N ASP A 824 -1.54 32.49 -4.92
CA ASP A 824 -2.76 33.31 -4.85
C ASP A 824 -3.20 33.94 -6.19
N GLY A 825 -2.43 33.74 -7.26
CA GLY A 825 -2.75 34.28 -8.58
C GLY A 825 -3.84 33.47 -9.32
N LYS A 826 -4.39 34.05 -10.40
CA LYS A 826 -5.42 33.42 -11.24
C LYS A 826 -4.84 32.96 -12.57
N PHE A 827 -4.98 31.67 -12.91
CA PHE A 827 -4.50 31.11 -14.18
C PHE A 827 -5.62 30.90 -15.20
N GLY A 828 -6.13 31.98 -15.79
CA GLY A 828 -7.26 31.85 -16.73
C GLY A 828 -8.54 31.28 -16.08
N GLY A 829 -8.59 31.28 -14.73
CA GLY A 829 -9.62 30.66 -13.89
C GLY A 829 -9.41 31.00 -12.41
N GLU A 830 -9.87 30.13 -11.51
CA GLU A 830 -9.69 30.25 -10.06
C GLU A 830 -8.26 29.90 -9.61
N ALA A 831 -7.91 30.22 -8.37
CA ALA A 831 -6.61 29.86 -7.80
C ALA A 831 -6.54 28.33 -7.63
N PRO A 832 -5.36 27.70 -7.76
CA PRO A 832 -5.21 26.28 -7.47
C PRO A 832 -5.56 26.02 -6.00
N PRO A 833 -6.18 24.88 -5.68
CA PRO A 833 -6.45 24.51 -4.30
C PRO A 833 -5.14 24.36 -3.50
N PRO A 834 -5.16 24.57 -2.18
CA PRO A 834 -4.00 24.31 -1.33
C PRO A 834 -3.66 22.82 -1.33
N ASP A 835 -2.38 22.53 -1.17
CA ASP A 835 -1.83 21.18 -1.19
C ASP A 835 -0.65 21.10 -0.20
N ARG A 836 -0.14 19.88 0.03
CA ARG A 836 0.93 19.56 0.96
C ARG A 836 2.22 20.33 0.65
N VAL A 837 3.01 20.53 1.70
CA VAL A 837 4.45 20.76 1.56
C VAL A 837 5.17 19.48 1.99
N PHE A 838 5.57 18.69 1.00
CA PHE A 838 6.26 17.41 1.22
C PHE A 838 7.78 17.58 1.38
N THR A 839 8.35 18.68 0.88
CA THR A 839 9.80 18.85 0.71
C THR A 839 10.50 19.37 1.96
N THR A 840 11.72 18.87 2.20
CA THR A 840 12.65 19.48 3.17
C THR A 840 13.07 20.86 2.66
N PRO A 841 12.86 21.94 3.42
CA PRO A 841 13.26 23.28 2.99
C PRO A 841 14.80 23.43 2.90
N ALA A 842 15.28 24.41 2.14
CA ALA A 842 16.67 24.86 2.16
C ALA A 842 16.75 26.30 2.65
N VAL A 843 17.72 26.60 3.52
CA VAL A 843 17.83 27.91 4.18
C VAL A 843 19.17 28.56 3.88
N SER A 844 19.14 29.82 3.45
CA SER A 844 20.32 30.69 3.27
C SER A 844 19.86 32.12 3.06
N ASP A 845 20.69 33.11 3.39
CA ASP A 845 20.48 34.51 2.95
C ASP A 845 20.63 34.57 1.43
N LEU A 846 19.51 34.39 0.72
CA LEU A 846 19.49 34.22 -0.73
C LEU A 846 19.53 35.59 -1.41
N ASN A 847 18.80 36.56 -0.85
CA ASN A 847 18.69 37.91 -1.37
C ASN A 847 19.81 38.88 -0.91
N GLY A 848 20.61 38.50 0.08
CA GLY A 848 21.76 39.25 0.59
C GLY A 848 21.40 40.39 1.56
N ASP A 849 20.23 40.35 2.19
CA ASP A 849 19.78 41.37 3.16
C ASP A 849 20.21 41.08 4.60
N GLY A 850 20.89 39.96 4.83
CA GLY A 850 21.42 39.54 6.12
C GLY A 850 20.47 38.67 6.95
N ILE A 851 19.24 38.41 6.46
CA ILE A 851 18.26 37.50 7.07
C ILE A 851 18.17 36.24 6.19
N PRO A 852 18.22 35.01 6.75
CA PRO A 852 18.11 33.82 5.93
C PRO A 852 16.73 33.68 5.31
N ASP A 853 16.69 33.34 4.02
CA ASP A 853 15.48 33.02 3.26
C ASP A 853 15.27 31.50 3.19
N ILE A 854 14.04 31.07 2.92
CA ILE A 854 13.64 29.67 2.84
C ILE A 854 13.23 29.32 1.41
N VAL A 855 13.83 28.29 0.81
CA VAL A 855 13.42 27.75 -0.49
C VAL A 855 12.75 26.40 -0.29
N VAL A 856 11.56 26.21 -0.88
CA VAL A 856 10.76 24.99 -0.68
C VAL A 856 9.88 24.66 -1.89
N GLY A 857 9.74 23.36 -2.18
CA GLY A 857 8.82 22.85 -3.20
C GLY A 857 7.41 22.59 -2.64
N SER A 858 6.38 22.80 -3.45
CA SER A 858 4.99 22.54 -3.11
C SER A 858 4.39 21.44 -3.99
N ASN A 859 3.47 20.67 -3.41
CA ASN A 859 2.69 19.67 -4.14
C ASN A 859 1.56 20.29 -5.00
N GLN A 860 1.33 21.61 -4.92
CA GLN A 860 0.30 22.29 -5.71
C GLN A 860 0.47 22.08 -7.22
N ALA A 861 -0.59 21.61 -7.87
CA ALA A 861 -0.70 21.44 -9.32
C ALA A 861 -1.11 22.76 -10.00
N ILE A 862 -0.20 23.37 -10.78
CA ILE A 862 -0.36 24.76 -11.28
C ILE A 862 -0.53 24.84 -12.83
N GLY A 863 -0.20 23.78 -13.57
CA GLY A 863 -0.28 23.74 -15.04
C GLY A 863 -1.50 22.98 -15.62
N GLU A 864 -1.75 23.12 -16.93
CA GLU A 864 -2.79 22.34 -17.65
C GLU A 864 -2.58 20.83 -17.47
N GLY A 865 -3.48 20.20 -16.71
CA GLY A 865 -3.43 18.76 -16.41
C GLY A 865 -2.47 18.37 -15.28
N GLY A 866 -2.04 19.31 -14.44
CA GLY A 866 -1.22 19.03 -13.25
C GLY A 866 0.25 18.72 -13.51
N ASN A 867 0.73 18.87 -14.75
CA ASN A 867 2.12 18.56 -15.14
C ASN A 867 3.15 19.64 -14.77
N SER A 868 2.84 20.48 -13.77
CA SER A 868 3.72 21.54 -13.29
C SER A 868 3.52 21.76 -11.81
N GLY A 869 4.63 21.83 -11.07
CA GLY A 869 4.65 22.20 -9.66
C GLY A 869 5.36 23.54 -9.45
N ALA A 870 5.17 24.14 -8.27
CA ALA A 870 5.83 25.38 -7.88
C ALA A 870 6.90 25.16 -6.82
N VAL A 871 7.94 25.97 -6.94
CA VAL A 871 8.96 26.18 -5.90
C VAL A 871 8.89 27.63 -5.47
N TYR A 872 8.97 27.85 -4.17
CA TYR A 872 8.83 29.14 -3.51
C TYR A 872 10.16 29.53 -2.86
N ALA A 873 10.45 30.83 -2.85
CA ALA A 873 11.46 31.43 -1.98
C ALA A 873 10.75 32.42 -1.06
N ILE A 874 10.73 32.10 0.23
CA ILE A 874 10.04 32.80 1.30
C ILE A 874 11.07 33.68 2.02
N ASP A 875 10.71 34.94 2.23
CA ASP A 875 11.50 35.90 3.00
C ASP A 875 11.60 35.45 4.46
N GLY A 876 12.78 35.53 5.07
CA GLY A 876 13.00 35.09 6.45
C GLY A 876 12.16 35.80 7.51
N ARG A 877 11.60 36.98 7.20
CA ARG A 877 10.68 37.71 8.09
C ARG A 877 9.22 37.22 7.98
N GLY A 878 8.97 36.27 7.08
CA GLY A 878 7.66 35.73 6.79
C GLY A 878 6.61 36.81 6.48
N THR A 879 5.46 36.75 7.16
CA THR A 879 4.35 37.70 6.94
C THR A 879 4.66 39.14 7.39
N LEU A 880 5.79 39.38 8.06
CA LEU A 880 6.26 40.72 8.41
C LEU A 880 7.04 41.40 7.28
N ALA A 881 7.45 40.65 6.25
CA ALA A 881 8.06 41.21 5.06
C ALA A 881 7.02 42.01 4.23
N PRO A 882 7.45 42.97 3.39
CA PRO A 882 6.55 43.66 2.45
C PRO A 882 5.81 42.69 1.50
N SER A 883 6.43 41.55 1.22
CA SER A 883 5.88 40.40 0.51
C SER A 883 6.48 39.14 1.16
N PRO A 884 5.67 38.12 1.49
CA PRO A 884 6.20 36.89 2.09
C PRO A 884 7.11 36.11 1.13
N TYR A 885 6.98 36.34 -0.19
CA TYR A 885 7.83 35.72 -1.20
C TYR A 885 8.82 36.72 -1.80
N LEU A 886 10.01 36.24 -2.14
CA LEU A 886 11.05 37.01 -2.82
C LEU A 886 10.59 37.48 -4.21
N PRO A 887 11.20 38.55 -4.76
CA PRO A 887 10.82 39.09 -6.07
C PRO A 887 10.79 38.02 -7.17
N ASN A 888 9.68 37.98 -7.91
CA ASN A 888 9.44 37.07 -9.03
C ASN A 888 9.38 35.57 -8.69
N TRP A 889 9.21 35.21 -7.42
CA TRP A 889 8.80 33.88 -6.99
C TRP A 889 7.26 33.78 -6.85
N PRO A 890 6.65 32.58 -6.94
CA PRO A 890 7.28 31.28 -7.19
C PRO A 890 7.74 31.07 -8.64
N VAL A 891 8.61 30.08 -8.84
CA VAL A 891 8.96 29.53 -10.17
C VAL A 891 8.24 28.21 -10.40
N THR A 892 7.79 27.94 -11.62
CA THR A 892 7.18 26.65 -11.97
C THR A 892 8.15 25.74 -12.70
N MET A 893 8.05 24.44 -12.44
CA MET A 893 8.87 23.40 -13.07
C MET A 893 7.99 22.28 -13.59
N THR A 894 8.46 21.57 -14.61
CA THR A 894 7.86 20.30 -15.01
C THR A 894 7.82 19.36 -13.81
N SER A 895 6.63 18.85 -13.50
CA SER A 895 6.47 17.74 -12.57
C SER A 895 5.37 16.84 -13.07
N LEU A 896 5.74 15.64 -13.52
CA LEU A 896 4.78 14.63 -13.93
C LEU A 896 4.23 13.94 -12.68
N ASN A 897 2.90 13.84 -12.58
CA ASN A 897 2.26 13.00 -11.58
C ASN A 897 2.45 11.53 -12.01
N ILE A 898 3.38 10.84 -11.37
CA ILE A 898 3.80 9.47 -11.76
C ILE A 898 3.33 8.44 -10.75
N PHE A 899 3.31 8.80 -9.46
CA PHE A 899 2.99 7.88 -8.37
C PHE A 899 2.43 8.69 -7.19
N PRO A 900 1.30 8.28 -6.58
CA PRO A 900 0.68 8.98 -5.46
C PRO A 900 1.66 9.18 -4.30
N LEU A 901 1.45 10.24 -3.52
CA LEU A 901 2.27 10.66 -2.36
C LEU A 901 3.70 11.10 -2.70
N VAL A 902 4.50 10.28 -3.40
CA VAL A 902 5.95 10.47 -3.57
C VAL A 902 6.36 11.15 -4.89
N ALA A 903 5.48 11.26 -5.88
CA ALA A 903 5.72 11.96 -7.15
C ALA A 903 4.53 12.80 -7.62
N GLU A 904 4.04 13.70 -6.75
CA GLU A 904 2.97 14.65 -7.05
C GLU A 904 3.42 16.09 -6.78
N GLY A 905 3.35 16.99 -7.77
CA GLY A 905 3.91 18.35 -7.63
C GLY A 905 5.43 18.32 -7.38
N ILE A 906 6.01 19.26 -6.63
CA ILE A 906 7.45 19.25 -6.34
C ILE A 906 7.71 18.53 -5.01
N THR A 907 8.15 17.27 -5.10
CA THR A 907 8.52 16.42 -3.94
C THR A 907 10.03 16.36 -3.68
N ASN A 908 10.85 17.02 -4.50
CA ASN A 908 12.30 17.05 -4.34
C ASN A 908 12.76 18.23 -3.47
N ALA A 909 13.62 17.96 -2.49
CA ALA A 909 14.21 18.99 -1.64
C ALA A 909 15.18 19.87 -2.45
N PRO A 910 15.08 21.21 -2.39
CA PRO A 910 16.07 22.09 -3.00
C PRO A 910 17.40 22.04 -2.25
N VAL A 911 18.47 22.49 -2.90
CA VAL A 911 19.76 22.75 -2.25
C VAL A 911 20.26 24.15 -2.63
N ILE A 912 20.95 24.84 -1.74
CA ILE A 912 21.47 26.19 -2.01
C ILE A 912 22.99 26.13 -2.08
N GLY A 913 23.56 26.79 -3.09
CA GLY A 913 25.00 26.82 -3.32
C GLY A 913 25.46 28.16 -3.88
N LYS A 914 26.78 28.36 -3.84
CA LYS A 914 27.43 29.54 -4.40
C LYS A 914 28.03 29.21 -5.77
N PHE A 915 27.49 29.80 -6.83
CA PHE A 915 27.92 29.61 -8.22
C PHE A 915 28.47 30.92 -8.77
N PHE A 916 29.75 30.94 -9.17
CA PHE A 916 30.40 32.14 -9.73
C PHE A 916 30.15 33.42 -8.92
N ASP A 917 30.34 33.33 -7.60
CA ASP A 917 30.07 34.37 -6.61
C ASP A 917 28.60 34.74 -6.30
N THR A 918 27.64 34.05 -6.91
CA THR A 918 26.21 34.27 -6.69
C THR A 918 25.62 33.12 -5.88
N ILE A 919 24.90 33.42 -4.80
CA ILE A 919 24.11 32.41 -4.09
C ILE A 919 22.86 32.12 -4.94
N ALA A 920 22.59 30.84 -5.18
CA ALA A 920 21.44 30.40 -5.95
C ALA A 920 20.90 29.08 -5.39
N ALA A 921 19.60 28.89 -5.55
CA ALA A 921 18.93 27.63 -5.27
C ALA A 921 19.07 26.69 -6.47
N VAL A 922 19.22 25.40 -6.20
CA VAL A 922 19.16 24.33 -7.18
C VAL A 922 17.86 23.59 -6.92
N VAL A 923 16.97 23.66 -7.90
CA VAL A 923 15.58 23.19 -7.79
C VAL A 923 15.30 22.19 -8.90
N HIS A 924 14.35 21.29 -8.65
CA HIS A 924 14.10 20.15 -9.51
C HIS A 924 12.66 19.65 -9.34
N GLY A 925 11.96 19.32 -10.44
CA GLY A 925 10.70 18.57 -10.41
C GLY A 925 10.79 17.20 -11.10
N ASN A 926 9.72 16.41 -11.02
CA ASN A 926 9.68 15.04 -11.55
C ASN A 926 9.88 15.01 -13.07
N ALA A 927 10.92 14.30 -13.53
CA ALA A 927 11.36 14.21 -14.92
C ALA A 927 11.82 15.55 -15.55
N SER A 928 12.21 16.53 -14.74
CA SER A 928 12.91 17.74 -15.20
C SER A 928 14.44 17.60 -15.06
N PRO A 929 15.31 18.44 -15.62
CA PRO A 929 16.69 18.57 -15.13
C PRO A 929 16.78 19.57 -13.95
N PRO A 930 17.81 19.49 -13.09
CA PRO A 930 18.06 20.50 -12.06
C PRO A 930 18.26 21.89 -12.69
N LEU A 931 17.69 22.93 -12.08
CA LEU A 931 17.86 24.33 -12.48
C LEU A 931 18.55 25.12 -11.37
N ILE A 932 19.54 25.94 -11.74
CA ILE A 932 20.16 26.92 -10.85
C ILE A 932 19.37 28.22 -10.96
N VAL A 933 18.75 28.65 -9.87
CA VAL A 933 17.80 29.77 -9.81
C VAL A 933 18.30 30.80 -8.79
N PRO A 934 18.62 32.03 -9.21
CA PRO A 934 19.05 33.10 -8.30
C PRO A 934 17.89 33.64 -7.46
N ALA A 935 18.20 34.50 -6.48
CA ALA A 935 17.20 35.15 -5.61
C ALA A 935 16.08 35.88 -6.38
N ASP A 936 16.44 36.56 -7.46
CA ASP A 936 15.49 37.15 -8.41
C ASP A 936 15.65 36.46 -9.77
N PRO A 937 14.76 35.50 -10.13
CA PRO A 937 14.81 34.80 -11.41
C PRO A 937 14.33 35.66 -12.60
N GLY A 938 13.97 36.91 -12.35
CA GLY A 938 13.30 37.80 -13.31
C GLY A 938 11.81 37.49 -13.45
N PRO A 939 11.03 38.37 -14.12
CA PRO A 939 9.59 38.22 -14.23
C PRO A 939 9.16 36.86 -14.78
N GLN A 940 8.11 36.28 -14.19
CA GLN A 940 7.54 35.00 -14.58
C GLN A 940 6.23 35.19 -15.39
N PRO A 941 6.30 35.52 -16.70
CA PRO A 941 5.12 35.93 -17.47
C PRO A 941 4.14 34.80 -17.81
N LYS A 942 4.50 33.54 -17.57
CA LYS A 942 3.73 32.35 -17.98
C LYS A 942 3.88 31.19 -16.99
N LEU A 943 3.44 31.38 -15.75
CA LEU A 943 3.41 30.27 -14.77
C LEU A 943 2.37 29.18 -15.13
N ASN A 944 1.39 29.47 -15.99
CA ASN A 944 0.37 28.52 -16.49
C ASN A 944 0.73 27.79 -17.79
N ALA A 945 1.78 28.19 -18.48
CA ALA A 945 2.21 27.48 -19.68
C ALA A 945 2.99 26.24 -19.27
N TYR A 946 2.90 25.18 -20.07
CA TYR A 946 3.82 24.05 -19.94
C TYR A 946 5.26 24.56 -19.85
N PRO A 947 5.97 24.26 -18.75
CA PRO A 947 7.33 24.71 -18.56
C PRO A 947 8.22 24.25 -19.72
N PRO A 948 9.11 25.11 -20.24
CA PRO A 948 9.92 24.78 -21.42
C PRO A 948 11.03 23.76 -21.14
N ASN A 949 11.26 23.40 -19.87
CA ASN A 949 12.28 22.47 -19.39
C ASN A 949 11.83 20.98 -19.37
N LEU A 950 10.97 20.60 -20.31
CA LEU A 950 10.65 19.19 -20.55
C LEU A 950 11.91 18.43 -20.96
N LEU A 951 12.11 17.25 -20.35
CA LEU A 951 13.07 16.17 -20.66
C LEU A 951 14.31 16.61 -21.50
N PRO A 952 15.54 16.58 -20.96
CA PRO A 952 16.73 17.03 -21.69
C PRO A 952 16.82 16.39 -23.08
N GLN A 953 16.87 17.13 -24.18
CA GLN A 953 17.00 16.47 -25.50
C GLN A 953 18.35 15.78 -25.63
N ARG A 954 18.36 14.53 -26.12
CA ARG A 954 19.61 13.84 -26.44
C ARG A 954 20.41 14.66 -27.46
N ALA A 955 21.73 14.54 -27.40
CA ALA A 955 22.64 15.23 -28.33
C ALA A 955 22.39 14.86 -29.81
N ASP A 956 21.77 13.70 -30.08
CA ASP A 956 21.38 13.25 -31.41
C ASP A 956 19.98 13.73 -31.85
N ALA A 957 19.24 14.40 -30.96
CA ALA A 957 17.88 14.89 -31.14
C ALA A 957 16.85 13.82 -31.57
N THR A 958 17.12 12.53 -31.35
CA THR A 958 16.22 11.44 -31.76
C THR A 958 15.19 11.08 -30.69
N GLN A 959 15.50 11.32 -29.42
CA GLN A 959 14.65 11.06 -28.24
C GLN A 959 14.86 12.15 -27.19
N ASP A 960 13.85 12.34 -26.34
CA ASP A 960 13.94 13.19 -25.16
C ASP A 960 14.51 12.39 -23.96
N GLY A 961 15.21 13.08 -23.05
CA GLY A 961 15.96 12.63 -21.85
C GLY A 961 17.44 12.25 -22.05
N LEU A 962 18.12 11.77 -21.00
CA LEU A 962 19.58 11.54 -21.03
C LEU A 962 19.95 10.21 -21.71
N ASP A 963 20.98 10.21 -22.57
CA ASP A 963 21.58 9.00 -23.14
C ASP A 963 22.62 8.40 -22.17
N PRO A 964 22.31 7.28 -21.49
CA PRO A 964 23.21 6.70 -20.50
C PRO A 964 24.51 6.17 -21.11
N SER A 965 24.53 5.84 -22.40
CA SER A 965 25.71 5.24 -23.06
C SER A 965 26.86 6.22 -23.25
N SER A 966 26.56 7.52 -23.26
CA SER A 966 27.55 8.60 -23.38
C SER A 966 27.98 9.18 -22.03
N ALA A 967 27.15 9.05 -20.98
CA ALA A 967 27.35 9.71 -19.69
C ALA A 967 27.99 8.82 -18.60
N PHE A 968 27.73 7.51 -18.56
CA PHE A 968 28.12 6.65 -17.43
C PHE A 968 29.43 5.84 -17.64
N GLY A 969 30.20 6.15 -18.69
CA GLY A 969 31.50 5.53 -18.95
C GLY A 969 31.44 4.05 -19.36
N PRO A 970 32.58 3.41 -19.70
CA PRO A 970 32.63 2.07 -20.30
C PRO A 970 32.26 0.92 -19.35
N GLN A 971 32.12 1.17 -18.05
CA GLN A 971 31.68 0.18 -17.07
C GLN A 971 30.16 0.14 -16.91
N THR A 972 29.42 1.10 -17.48
CA THR A 972 27.97 1.08 -17.46
C THR A 972 27.43 -0.10 -18.27
N LYS A 973 26.53 -0.87 -17.66
CA LYS A 973 25.75 -1.91 -18.34
C LYS A 973 24.47 -1.38 -18.95
N ALA A 974 24.23 -0.07 -18.92
CA ALA A 974 23.14 0.61 -19.63
C ALA A 974 23.42 0.61 -21.15
N GLN A 975 23.38 -0.58 -21.76
CA GLN A 975 23.71 -0.82 -23.17
C GLN A 975 22.51 -0.74 -24.11
N GLN A 976 21.30 -0.52 -23.57
CA GLN A 976 20.09 -0.33 -24.36
C GLN A 976 19.71 1.15 -24.38
N PRO A 977 19.03 1.65 -25.43
CA PRO A 977 18.63 3.05 -25.54
C PRO A 977 17.47 3.40 -24.58
N ASN A 978 17.59 3.08 -23.29
CA ASN A 978 16.66 3.55 -22.27
C ASN A 978 17.04 4.98 -21.91
N THR A 979 16.07 5.89 -22.06
CA THR A 979 16.20 7.26 -21.58
C THR A 979 16.22 7.27 -20.05
N MET A 980 17.20 7.96 -19.46
CA MET A 980 17.24 8.25 -18.03
C MET A 980 16.66 9.64 -17.75
N LEU A 981 15.86 9.74 -16.70
CA LEU A 981 15.21 10.97 -16.26
C LEU A 981 15.34 11.07 -14.74
N PRO A 982 15.59 12.27 -14.19
CA PRO A 982 15.52 12.43 -12.76
C PRO A 982 14.13 12.12 -12.22
N LEU A 983 14.08 11.26 -11.23
CA LEU A 983 12.85 10.70 -10.68
C LEU A 983 13.15 10.34 -9.22
N PHE A 984 12.30 10.77 -8.29
CA PHE A 984 12.49 10.57 -6.84
C PHE A 984 13.87 11.04 -6.34
N SER A 985 14.38 12.15 -6.88
CA SER A 985 15.78 12.57 -6.70
C SER A 985 15.91 13.88 -5.94
N ASN A 986 16.68 13.89 -4.85
CA ASN A 986 17.10 15.14 -4.20
C ASN A 986 18.47 15.55 -4.75
N PRO A 987 18.63 16.74 -5.38
CA PRO A 987 19.92 17.19 -5.85
C PRO A 987 20.93 17.35 -4.71
N ALA A 988 22.20 17.11 -4.98
CA ALA A 988 23.31 17.36 -4.08
C ALA A 988 24.38 18.22 -4.76
N LEU A 989 25.17 18.94 -3.96
CA LEU A 989 26.25 19.81 -4.45
C LEU A 989 27.61 19.33 -3.96
N GLY A 990 28.60 19.38 -4.84
CA GLY A 990 29.99 19.15 -4.51
C GLY A 990 30.90 19.49 -5.69
N ASP A 991 32.10 19.99 -5.43
CA ASP A 991 33.13 20.19 -6.47
C ASP A 991 33.84 18.85 -6.72
N MET A 992 33.26 18.01 -7.57
CA MET A 992 33.67 16.62 -7.75
C MET A 992 34.88 16.51 -8.69
N ASP A 993 35.05 17.46 -9.60
CA ASP A 993 36.20 17.52 -10.51
C ASP A 993 37.31 18.49 -10.06
N GLN A 994 37.11 19.19 -8.94
CA GLN A 994 38.05 20.11 -8.29
C GLN A 994 38.38 21.34 -9.13
N ASP A 995 37.45 21.83 -9.96
CA ASP A 995 37.63 23.03 -10.77
C ASP A 995 37.28 24.34 -10.04
N GLY A 996 36.76 24.24 -8.81
CA GLY A 996 36.34 25.36 -7.97
C GLY A 996 34.89 25.82 -8.20
N VAL A 997 34.14 25.15 -9.07
CA VAL A 997 32.71 25.34 -9.31
C VAL A 997 31.96 24.12 -8.78
N PRO A 998 30.94 24.28 -7.93
CA PRO A 998 30.15 23.14 -7.47
C PRO A 998 29.43 22.43 -8.63
N ASP A 999 29.57 21.11 -8.71
CA ASP A 999 28.76 20.24 -9.54
C ASP A 999 27.39 19.96 -8.90
N VAL A 1000 26.38 19.75 -9.75
CA VAL A 1000 25.06 19.28 -9.33
C VAL A 1000 24.95 17.80 -9.63
N LEU A 1001 24.78 17.00 -8.57
CA LEU A 1001 24.49 15.57 -8.68
C LEU A 1001 22.99 15.32 -8.48
N SER A 1002 22.39 14.52 -9.34
CA SER A 1002 20.99 14.09 -9.20
C SER A 1002 20.84 12.65 -9.69
N SER A 1003 20.08 11.85 -8.95
CA SER A 1003 19.72 10.48 -9.32
C SER A 1003 18.55 10.46 -10.32
N GLY A 1004 18.25 9.29 -10.89
CA GLY A 1004 17.12 9.17 -11.80
C GLY A 1004 16.72 7.74 -12.13
N GLY A 1005 15.52 7.61 -12.68
CA GLY A 1005 14.94 6.36 -13.15
C GLY A 1005 14.99 6.25 -14.68
N SER A 1006 14.78 5.02 -15.17
CA SER A 1006 14.58 4.81 -16.60
C SER A 1006 13.17 5.22 -17.03
N LEU A 1007 12.99 5.60 -18.29
CA LEU A 1007 11.66 5.90 -18.85
C LEU A 1007 10.70 4.72 -18.70
N ASN A 1008 11.18 3.47 -18.80
CA ASN A 1008 10.34 2.29 -18.60
C ASN A 1008 9.84 2.15 -17.16
N LEU A 1009 10.67 2.52 -16.17
CA LEU A 1009 10.25 2.56 -14.77
C LEU A 1009 9.15 3.61 -14.58
N ALA A 1010 9.34 4.81 -15.13
CA ALA A 1010 8.34 5.87 -15.06
C ALA A 1010 7.02 5.48 -15.74
N ILE A 1011 7.07 4.80 -16.89
CA ILE A 1011 5.88 4.28 -17.59
C ILE A 1011 5.20 3.18 -16.75
N GLY A 1012 5.97 2.26 -16.17
CA GLY A 1012 5.42 1.21 -15.28
C GLY A 1012 4.65 1.82 -14.11
N LEU A 1013 5.29 2.76 -13.40
CA LEU A 1013 4.67 3.49 -12.29
C LEU A 1013 3.43 4.27 -12.72
N GLN A 1014 3.47 4.95 -13.87
CA GLN A 1014 2.31 5.68 -14.39
C GLN A 1014 1.16 4.74 -14.77
N SER A 1015 1.45 3.59 -15.38
CA SER A 1015 0.43 2.61 -15.75
C SER A 1015 -0.30 2.01 -14.55
N ALA A 1016 0.38 1.89 -13.41
CA ALA A 1016 -0.23 1.51 -12.14
C ALA A 1016 -1.28 2.54 -11.66
N THR A 1017 -1.04 3.83 -11.92
CA THR A 1017 -1.98 4.90 -11.52
C THR A 1017 -3.21 5.04 -12.43
N SER A 1018 -3.13 4.61 -13.68
CA SER A 1018 -4.22 4.78 -14.65
C SER A 1018 -5.17 3.59 -14.75
N GLY A 1019 -4.84 2.44 -14.15
CA GLY A 1019 -5.62 1.20 -14.28
C GLY A 1019 -5.75 0.68 -15.72
N THR A 1020 -5.05 1.31 -16.65
CA THR A 1020 -5.04 0.98 -18.08
C THR A 1020 -3.59 0.80 -18.48
N GLY A 1021 -3.14 -0.46 -18.61
CA GLY A 1021 -1.78 -0.82 -19.04
C GLY A 1021 -1.50 -0.58 -20.52
N GLU A 1022 -1.77 0.62 -21.05
CA GLU A 1022 -1.41 1.01 -22.43
C GLU A 1022 0.01 1.57 -22.57
#